data_AF-A0A6S7LLK6-F1
#
_entry.id   AF-A0A6S7LLK6-F1
#
_cell.length_a   1.000
_cell.length_b   1.000
_cell.length_c   1.000
_cell.angle_alpha   90.00
_cell.angle_beta   90.00
_cell.angle_gamma   90.00
#
_symmetry.space_group_name_H-M   'P 1'
#
loop_
_entity.id
_entity.type
_entity.pdbx_description
1 polymer ?
#
loop_
_entity_poly.entity_id
_entity_poly.type
_entity_poly.pdbx_seq_one_letter_code
_entity_poly.pdbx_strand_id
1 'polypeptide(L)'
;MSAVLKAFNLHKLKQKISFSTRTCINHPRKAVTEEENIVLTVNIPHEYLEQLYDLKQDDGKLTGLSYVEVLNAFISQNALEIKLDCERINSIIRRYCGEIKTKSKRLRGRVRTEYLAKSKCISVYEKEIARVSEAKNELESAKAVCDTLSKEKYNLNEQCEILSKELCTLQGAKKETERKLECVTKGYQEELNKNEALKQYIEKMGIPDNCENTGKCVADVGKRQQHRKIKELKTQVERTLWFANTYGLHLESLKLSDNSGAEYELEFTAGGTKKSYKDLPEAEKQKIKEVLLIQDKFCVGEAAYHELTMIPAGQTLPRSYLVKQCKDSLNQLCHIERTPGENEGAQVNFYDALRNAIQNHMRTCTANGLSPPERYNIKLSGDGAKMTRLTGFIVISFSILNSGDAVMSPKALNRDKADNHNTAPCDHTSTHLDNLVNAIQSCGISFNVWEKTDANGRASGIYDFTSLMSTDKKLLLEKLPAKLNGVITPATCNEVIKLIIQQYSDKYVIEKVYTTIGIDGYVGVEKLNDNIRRILLQKSNKWDAAKDVLMAEERKKVLSDLEREPRPYKKKADNYWLDGIKESRRKRPRLCDEEDISDGPEDISSLTPEILKLRLKDMGITTRARKLSRLLDMYTVALQSQKH
;
A
#
# COMPACT_ATOMS: atom_id res chain seq x y z
N MET A 1 75.36 49.49 -22.77
CA MET A 1 76.64 49.65 -22.05
C MET A 1 77.63 48.50 -22.28
N SER A 2 77.26 47.24 -22.02
CA SER A 2 78.19 46.08 -22.03
C SER A 2 78.92 45.80 -23.37
N ALA A 3 78.29 46.00 -24.53
CA ALA A 3 78.88 45.67 -25.83
C ALA A 3 79.95 46.68 -26.31
N VAL A 4 79.70 47.99 -26.19
CA VAL A 4 80.62 49.07 -26.61
C VAL A 4 81.85 49.13 -25.69
N LEU A 5 81.65 48.91 -24.39
CA LEU A 5 82.74 48.88 -23.41
C LEU A 5 83.61 47.61 -23.59
N LYS A 6 83.03 46.45 -23.90
CA LYS A 6 83.80 45.21 -24.18
C LYS A 6 84.75 45.34 -25.39
N ALA A 7 84.38 46.11 -26.41
CA ALA A 7 85.23 46.36 -27.58
C ALA A 7 86.49 47.18 -27.26
N PHE A 8 86.51 47.91 -26.13
CA PHE A 8 87.56 48.88 -25.81
C PHE A 8 88.81 48.30 -25.14
N ASN A 9 89.04 46.97 -25.21
CA ASN A 9 90.15 46.29 -24.51
C ASN A 9 90.30 46.76 -23.05
N LEU A 10 89.18 46.75 -22.31
CA LEU A 10 89.03 47.19 -20.91
C LEU A 10 90.16 46.72 -19.98
N HIS A 11 90.79 45.59 -20.28
CA HIS A 11 91.88 45.02 -19.49
C HIS A 11 93.20 45.84 -19.53
N LYS A 12 93.52 46.52 -20.65
CA LYS A 12 94.75 47.34 -20.77
C LYS A 12 94.63 48.68 -20.05
N LEU A 13 93.41 49.21 -19.90
CA LEU A 13 93.14 50.49 -19.25
C LEU A 13 92.92 50.37 -17.75
N LYS A 14 92.34 49.23 -17.30
CA LYS A 14 92.23 48.88 -15.87
C LYS A 14 93.56 48.92 -15.12
N GLN A 15 94.67 48.55 -15.75
CA GLN A 15 95.99 48.55 -15.12
C GLN A 15 96.60 49.94 -14.93
N LYS A 16 96.06 50.99 -15.56
CA LYS A 16 96.66 52.35 -15.56
C LYS A 16 95.91 53.38 -14.70
N ILE A 17 94.66 53.13 -14.32
CA ILE A 17 93.92 53.99 -13.38
C ILE A 17 94.23 53.52 -11.95
N SER A 18 94.80 54.39 -11.13
CA SER A 18 95.12 54.08 -9.73
C SER A 18 94.26 54.88 -8.76
N PHE A 19 93.95 54.26 -7.63
CA PHE A 19 93.22 54.89 -6.53
C PHE A 19 94.20 55.21 -5.42
N SER A 20 94.12 56.42 -4.87
CA SER A 20 94.93 56.82 -3.72
C SER A 20 94.07 57.51 -2.67
N THR A 21 94.39 57.24 -1.41
CA THR A 21 93.84 57.94 -0.23
C THR A 21 94.56 59.26 0.07
N ARG A 22 95.62 59.61 -0.69
CA ARG A 22 96.36 60.87 -0.54
C ARG A 22 95.64 62.04 -1.22
N THR A 23 95.51 63.16 -0.51
CA THR A 23 94.92 64.40 -1.01
C THR A 23 95.77 65.02 -2.11
N CYS A 24 95.15 65.32 -3.25
CA CYS A 24 95.81 66.01 -4.36
C CYS A 24 95.52 67.50 -4.30
N ILE A 25 96.40 68.26 -3.64
CA ILE A 25 96.26 69.72 -3.52
C ILE A 25 96.79 70.35 -4.81
N ASN A 26 95.92 70.61 -5.79
CA ASN A 26 96.26 71.35 -7.00
C ASN A 26 95.16 72.35 -7.42
N HIS A 27 94.40 72.90 -6.47
CA HIS A 27 93.58 74.10 -6.68
C HIS A 27 93.93 75.19 -5.63
N PRO A 28 94.05 76.46 -6.04
CA PRO A 28 94.48 77.53 -5.15
C PRO A 28 93.39 77.84 -4.12
N ARG A 29 93.84 78.01 -2.87
CA ARG A 29 93.11 78.41 -1.66
C ARG A 29 91.81 79.21 -1.93
N LYS A 30 90.67 78.58 -1.65
CA LYS A 30 89.54 79.16 -0.92
C LYS A 30 89.17 78.16 0.18
N ALA A 31 88.82 78.70 1.35
CA ALA A 31 88.70 78.00 2.64
C ALA A 31 88.08 76.59 2.52
N VAL A 32 88.80 75.58 3.01
CA VAL A 32 88.28 74.23 3.21
C VAL A 32 87.33 74.32 4.40
N THR A 33 86.04 74.45 4.12
CA THR A 33 84.98 74.24 5.11
C THR A 33 84.97 72.77 5.52
N GLU A 34 84.68 72.51 6.80
CA GLU A 34 84.74 71.19 7.47
C GLU A 34 83.74 70.13 6.93
N GLU A 35 83.13 70.36 5.77
CA GLU A 35 82.04 69.54 5.19
C GLU A 35 82.45 68.72 3.94
N GLU A 36 83.71 68.74 3.51
CA GLU A 36 84.16 68.01 2.31
C GLU A 36 85.14 66.88 2.64
N ASN A 37 84.64 65.82 3.30
CA ASN A 37 85.39 64.58 3.47
C ASN A 37 85.67 63.91 2.11
N ILE A 38 86.95 63.94 1.69
CA ILE A 38 87.45 63.25 0.51
C ILE A 38 87.54 61.75 0.83
N VAL A 39 86.76 60.93 0.15
CA VAL A 39 86.74 59.48 0.36
C VAL A 39 87.81 58.78 -0.49
N LEU A 40 88.01 59.23 -1.72
CA LEU A 40 88.99 58.64 -2.62
C LEU A 40 89.48 59.66 -3.66
N THR A 41 90.73 59.50 -4.11
CA THR A 41 91.26 60.25 -5.25
C THR A 41 91.53 59.30 -6.41
N VAL A 42 90.93 59.57 -7.57
CA VAL A 42 91.10 58.81 -8.81
C VAL A 42 92.20 59.43 -9.64
N ASN A 43 93.26 58.66 -9.93
CA ASN A 43 94.36 59.09 -10.78
C ASN A 43 94.14 58.55 -12.20
N ILE A 44 93.92 59.47 -13.13
CA ILE A 44 93.61 59.18 -14.52
C ILE A 44 94.78 59.61 -15.41
N PRO A 45 95.43 58.68 -16.13
CA PRO A 45 96.51 59.00 -17.08
C PRO A 45 96.08 59.97 -18.18
N HIS A 46 96.98 60.84 -18.62
CA HIS A 46 96.75 61.77 -19.73
C HIS A 46 96.44 61.02 -21.04
N GLU A 47 97.11 59.89 -21.28
CA GLU A 47 96.81 59.00 -22.41
C GLU A 47 95.32 58.60 -22.46
N TYR A 48 94.71 58.30 -21.31
CA TYR A 48 93.31 57.90 -21.23
C TYR A 48 92.35 59.08 -21.44
N LEU A 49 92.65 60.23 -20.85
CA LEU A 49 91.85 61.45 -21.03
C LEU A 49 91.89 61.94 -22.49
N GLU A 50 93.01 61.73 -23.18
CA GLU A 50 93.13 61.99 -24.62
C GLU A 50 92.22 61.03 -25.43
N GLN A 51 92.30 59.72 -25.17
CA GLN A 51 91.46 58.73 -25.85
C GLN A 51 89.97 58.95 -25.59
N LEU A 52 89.60 59.31 -24.36
CA LEU A 52 88.22 59.58 -23.97
C LEU A 52 87.65 60.82 -24.68
N TYR A 53 88.49 61.81 -24.96
CA TYR A 53 88.13 62.96 -25.78
C TYR A 53 87.81 62.52 -27.22
N ASP A 54 88.70 61.75 -27.84
CA ASP A 54 88.59 61.32 -29.23
C ASP A 54 87.34 60.44 -29.45
N LEU A 55 87.02 59.55 -28.51
CA LEU A 55 85.82 58.69 -28.59
C LEU A 55 84.50 59.45 -28.48
N LYS A 56 84.52 60.60 -27.81
CA LYS A 56 83.32 61.42 -27.61
C LYS A 56 83.14 62.46 -28.71
N GLN A 57 84.23 62.95 -29.29
CA GLN A 57 84.24 64.02 -30.31
C GLN A 57 84.42 63.49 -31.74
N ASP A 58 85.41 62.63 -31.97
CA ASP A 58 85.82 62.23 -33.33
C ASP A 58 85.15 60.94 -33.79
N ASP A 59 84.94 59.97 -32.88
CA ASP A 59 84.45 58.63 -33.20
C ASP A 59 82.93 58.46 -32.98
N GLY A 60 82.25 59.43 -32.34
CA GLY A 60 80.79 59.46 -32.11
C GLY A 60 80.20 58.36 -31.20
N LYS A 61 80.96 57.31 -30.88
CA LYS A 61 80.50 56.09 -30.22
C LYS A 61 80.03 56.27 -28.77
N LEU A 62 80.45 57.34 -28.09
CA LEU A 62 80.10 57.63 -26.67
C LEU A 62 79.32 58.93 -26.48
N THR A 63 78.73 59.47 -27.55
CA THR A 63 78.02 60.77 -27.54
C THR A 63 76.81 60.81 -26.58
N GLY A 64 76.13 59.66 -26.37
CA GLY A 64 74.99 59.54 -25.46
C GLY A 64 75.33 59.26 -23.99
N LEU A 65 76.61 59.17 -23.60
CA LEU A 65 77.01 58.82 -22.24
C LEU A 65 77.71 59.99 -21.51
N SER A 66 77.41 60.16 -20.22
CA SER A 66 78.13 61.09 -19.35
C SER A 66 79.55 60.58 -19.06
N TYR A 67 80.48 61.47 -18.74
CA TYR A 67 81.83 61.04 -18.36
C TYR A 67 81.81 60.27 -17.02
N VAL A 68 80.81 60.50 -16.18
CA VAL A 68 80.59 59.77 -14.92
C VAL A 68 80.10 58.35 -15.18
N GLU A 69 79.18 58.15 -16.13
CA GLU A 69 78.73 56.80 -16.54
C GLU A 69 79.89 55.96 -17.07
N VAL A 70 80.73 56.58 -17.91
CA VAL A 70 81.93 55.94 -18.43
C VAL A 70 82.87 55.60 -17.28
N LEU A 71 83.11 56.53 -16.34
CA LEU A 71 83.95 56.31 -15.17
C LEU A 71 83.41 55.20 -14.23
N ASN A 72 82.11 55.19 -13.94
CA ASN A 72 81.46 54.18 -13.11
C ASN A 72 81.61 52.78 -13.68
N ALA A 73 81.59 52.62 -15.01
CA ALA A 73 81.85 51.34 -15.65
C ALA A 73 83.27 50.79 -15.38
N PHE A 74 84.24 51.66 -15.04
CA PHE A 74 85.57 51.24 -14.62
C PHE A 74 85.66 50.98 -13.11
N ILE A 75 84.87 51.69 -12.30
CA ILE A 75 84.89 51.58 -10.82
C ILE A 75 84.05 50.40 -10.30
N SER A 76 83.04 49.92 -11.05
CA SER A 76 81.99 48.99 -10.58
C SER A 76 82.46 47.63 -10.03
N GLN A 77 83.75 47.26 -10.13
CA GLN A 77 84.28 46.07 -9.47
C GLN A 77 84.73 46.30 -8.02
N ASN A 78 84.89 47.54 -7.57
CA ASN A 78 85.39 47.90 -6.23
C ASN A 78 84.27 48.27 -5.24
N ALA A 79 83.03 47.82 -5.47
CA ALA A 79 81.85 48.07 -4.61
C ALA A 79 81.49 49.55 -4.37
N LEU A 80 82.00 50.45 -5.21
CA LEU A 80 81.75 51.90 -5.16
C LEU A 80 81.14 52.36 -6.48
N GLU A 81 80.10 53.16 -6.42
CA GLU A 81 79.50 53.81 -7.58
C GLU A 81 79.37 55.30 -7.30
N ILE A 82 79.84 56.15 -8.22
CA ILE A 82 79.65 57.61 -8.14
C ILE A 82 78.23 57.91 -8.60
N LYS A 83 77.50 58.80 -7.94
CA LYS A 83 76.15 59.15 -8.36
C LYS A 83 76.15 59.71 -9.79
N LEU A 84 75.23 59.23 -10.64
CA LEU A 84 75.20 59.52 -12.08
C LEU A 84 74.93 61.00 -12.40
N ASP A 85 74.29 61.71 -11.49
CA ASP A 85 73.95 63.14 -11.51
C ASP A 85 75.09 64.05 -11.01
N CYS A 86 76.29 63.51 -10.75
CA CYS A 86 77.42 64.32 -10.26
C CYS A 86 78.01 65.23 -11.37
N GLU A 87 77.43 66.41 -11.54
CA GLU A 87 77.87 67.41 -12.53
C GLU A 87 79.32 67.88 -12.32
N ARG A 88 79.76 67.95 -11.06
CA ARG A 88 81.10 68.41 -10.69
C ARG A 88 82.18 67.52 -11.30
N ILE A 89 82.10 66.21 -11.04
CA ILE A 89 83.07 65.23 -11.56
C ILE A 89 82.97 65.16 -13.09
N ASN A 90 81.75 65.15 -13.63
CA ASN A 90 81.50 65.14 -15.08
C ASN A 90 82.19 66.34 -15.78
N SER A 91 82.08 67.53 -15.20
CA SER A 91 82.66 68.77 -15.73
C SER A 91 84.18 68.80 -15.60
N ILE A 92 84.74 68.32 -14.49
CA ILE A 92 86.19 68.24 -14.27
C ILE A 92 86.83 67.31 -15.31
N ILE A 93 86.26 66.13 -15.55
CA ILE A 93 86.77 65.17 -16.53
C ILE A 93 86.69 65.77 -17.94
N ARG A 94 85.55 66.37 -18.30
CA ARG A 94 85.38 67.06 -19.58
C ARG A 94 86.46 68.11 -19.81
N ARG A 95 86.73 68.95 -18.80
CA ARG A 95 87.76 69.99 -18.87
C ARG A 95 89.15 69.38 -19.07
N TYR A 96 89.51 68.36 -18.28
CA TYR A 96 90.82 67.72 -18.41
C TYR A 96 91.02 67.03 -19.77
N CYS A 97 89.99 66.37 -20.30
CA CYS A 97 90.03 65.78 -21.64
C CYS A 97 90.38 66.82 -22.71
N GLY A 98 89.71 67.99 -22.68
CA GLY A 98 89.99 69.09 -23.60
C GLY A 98 91.36 69.73 -23.42
N GLU A 99 91.77 70.00 -22.17
CA GLU A 99 93.09 70.57 -21.85
C GLU A 99 94.24 69.66 -22.29
N ILE A 100 94.11 68.35 -22.07
CA ILE A 100 95.15 67.38 -22.40
C ILE A 100 95.25 67.20 -23.91
N LYS A 101 94.11 67.10 -24.61
CA LYS A 101 94.12 66.98 -26.09
C LYS A 101 94.73 68.19 -26.77
N THR A 102 94.41 69.40 -26.30
CA THR A 102 94.96 70.63 -26.88
C THR A 102 96.46 70.75 -26.65
N LYS A 103 96.95 70.34 -25.48
CA LYS A 103 98.39 70.33 -25.17
C LYS A 103 99.13 69.19 -25.87
N SER A 104 98.56 67.99 -25.94
CA SER A 104 99.19 66.84 -26.60
C SER A 104 99.39 67.08 -28.11
N LYS A 105 98.43 67.73 -28.80
CA LYS A 105 98.53 68.11 -30.22
C LYS A 105 99.75 68.98 -30.53
N ARG A 106 100.20 69.81 -29.59
CA ARG A 106 101.35 70.71 -29.75
C ARG A 106 102.69 70.02 -29.49
N LEU A 107 102.70 68.81 -28.95
CA LEU A 107 103.89 68.06 -28.58
C LEU A 107 104.14 66.92 -29.58
N ARG A 108 105.40 66.67 -29.94
CA ARG A 108 105.83 65.57 -30.83
C ARG A 108 107.00 64.80 -30.24
N GLY A 109 107.18 63.55 -30.67
CA GLY A 109 108.29 62.68 -30.27
C GLY A 109 108.31 62.37 -28.75
N ARG A 110 109.52 62.23 -28.19
CA ARG A 110 109.75 61.80 -26.79
C ARG A 110 109.01 62.66 -25.74
N VAL A 111 108.92 63.98 -25.96
CA VAL A 111 108.26 64.92 -25.05
C VAL A 111 106.75 64.65 -24.96
N ARG A 112 106.13 64.22 -26.07
CA ARG A 112 104.73 63.81 -26.07
C ARG A 112 104.53 62.54 -25.24
N THR A 113 105.41 61.57 -25.39
CA THR A 113 105.35 60.30 -24.66
C THR A 113 105.47 60.53 -23.15
N GLU A 114 106.42 61.38 -22.73
CA GLU A 114 106.59 61.75 -21.32
C GLU A 114 105.39 62.55 -20.77
N TYR A 115 104.76 63.39 -21.59
CA TYR A 115 103.55 64.12 -21.20
C TYR A 115 102.33 63.20 -21.04
N LEU A 116 102.16 62.21 -21.92
CA LEU A 116 101.05 61.26 -21.87
C LEU A 116 101.18 60.24 -20.73
N ALA A 117 102.40 60.01 -20.23
CA ALA A 117 102.67 59.18 -19.05
C ALA A 117 102.25 59.83 -17.72
N LYS A 118 102.02 61.16 -17.68
CA LYS A 118 101.53 61.87 -16.48
C LYS A 118 100.05 61.58 -16.22
N SER A 119 99.58 61.76 -14.99
CA SER A 119 98.18 61.58 -14.60
C SER A 119 97.57 62.86 -14.01
N LYS A 120 96.25 62.98 -14.13
CA LYS A 120 95.42 63.95 -13.41
C LYS A 120 94.70 63.25 -12.28
N CYS A 121 94.64 63.93 -11.14
CA CYS A 121 93.99 63.42 -9.94
C CYS A 121 92.64 64.11 -9.75
N ILE A 122 91.61 63.34 -9.42
CA ILE A 122 90.25 63.82 -9.16
C ILE A 122 89.83 63.34 -7.77
N SER A 123 89.57 64.27 -6.85
CA SER A 123 89.06 63.96 -5.52
C SER A 123 87.55 63.77 -5.57
N VAL A 124 87.08 62.66 -4.98
CA VAL A 124 85.67 62.26 -4.89
C VAL A 124 85.24 62.36 -3.43
N TYR A 125 84.11 63.02 -3.20
CA TYR A 125 83.57 63.29 -1.87
C TYR A 125 82.57 62.22 -1.43
N GLU A 126 82.37 62.06 -0.12
CA GLU A 126 81.45 61.07 0.45
C GLU A 126 80.01 61.19 -0.08
N LYS A 127 79.51 62.42 -0.18
CA LYS A 127 78.17 62.74 -0.69
C LYS A 127 77.94 62.33 -2.16
N GLU A 128 79.02 62.06 -2.90
CA GLU A 128 79.01 61.73 -4.32
C GLU A 128 79.03 60.21 -4.59
N ILE A 129 79.05 59.38 -3.54
CA ILE A 129 79.07 57.91 -3.63
C ILE A 129 77.69 57.33 -3.31
N ALA A 130 77.31 56.25 -3.99
CA ALA A 130 76.16 55.40 -3.68
C ALA A 130 76.60 54.08 -3.02
N ARG A 131 76.02 53.73 -1.85
CA ARG A 131 76.31 52.46 -1.15
C ARG A 131 75.48 51.32 -1.73
N VAL A 132 76.12 50.44 -2.50
CA VAL A 132 75.45 49.38 -3.29
C VAL A 132 74.91 48.21 -2.43
N SER A 133 75.41 48.01 -1.21
CA SER A 133 75.01 46.90 -0.32
C SER A 133 73.67 47.13 0.38
N GLU A 134 73.40 48.34 0.84
CA GLU A 134 72.16 48.70 1.54
C GLU A 134 70.96 48.61 0.58
N ALA A 135 71.10 49.18 -0.63
CA ALA A 135 70.07 49.11 -1.66
C ALA A 135 69.73 47.69 -2.13
N LYS A 136 70.69 46.75 -2.07
CA LYS A 136 70.44 45.33 -2.42
C LYS A 136 69.64 44.60 -1.35
N ASN A 137 69.95 44.83 -0.08
CA ASN A 137 69.22 44.23 1.04
C ASN A 137 67.78 44.77 1.11
N GLU A 138 67.59 46.06 0.87
CA GLU A 138 66.26 46.67 0.75
C GLU A 138 65.46 46.11 -0.44
N LEU A 139 66.12 45.83 -1.57
CA LEU A 139 65.47 45.20 -2.72
C LEU A 139 65.03 43.76 -2.41
N GLU A 140 65.83 43.01 -1.66
CA GLU A 140 65.52 41.63 -1.29
C GLU A 140 64.38 41.56 -0.24
N SER A 141 64.39 42.46 0.75
CA SER A 141 63.30 42.57 1.72
C SER A 141 61.99 43.02 1.06
N ALA A 142 62.04 44.00 0.15
CA ALA A 142 60.88 44.45 -0.60
C ALA A 142 60.27 43.33 -1.48
N LYS A 143 61.11 42.50 -2.11
CA LYS A 143 60.65 41.34 -2.88
C LYS A 143 59.92 40.32 -2.00
N ALA A 144 60.47 40.00 -0.82
CA ALA A 144 59.82 39.09 0.11
C ALA A 144 58.43 39.60 0.53
N VAL A 145 58.29 40.90 0.79
CA VAL A 145 56.99 41.53 1.09
C VAL A 145 56.03 41.49 -0.11
N CYS A 146 56.52 41.72 -1.33
CA CYS A 146 55.69 41.58 -2.53
C CYS A 146 55.18 40.15 -2.71
N ASP A 147 55.99 39.14 -2.40
CA ASP A 147 55.60 37.72 -2.50
C ASP A 147 54.55 37.36 -1.45
N THR A 148 54.67 37.85 -0.22
CA THR A 148 53.65 37.63 0.83
C THR A 148 52.34 38.30 0.47
N LEU A 149 52.38 39.57 0.05
CA LEU A 149 51.18 40.32 -0.35
C LEU A 149 50.49 39.68 -1.57
N SER A 150 51.26 39.11 -2.50
CA SER A 150 50.70 38.41 -3.67
C SER A 150 49.91 37.16 -3.25
N LYS A 151 50.41 36.41 -2.26
CA LYS A 151 49.69 35.25 -1.69
C LYS A 151 48.44 35.66 -0.94
N GLU A 152 48.50 36.73 -0.14
CA GLU A 152 47.34 37.26 0.58
C GLU A 152 46.26 37.75 -0.39
N LYS A 153 46.64 38.46 -1.45
CA LYS A 153 45.71 38.90 -2.50
C LYS A 153 45.01 37.72 -3.18
N TYR A 154 45.75 36.63 -3.43
CA TYR A 154 45.17 35.42 -4.00
C TYR A 154 44.12 34.80 -3.06
N ASN A 155 44.45 34.64 -1.78
CA ASN A 155 43.52 34.09 -0.79
C ASN A 155 42.27 34.97 -0.60
N LEU A 156 42.45 36.29 -0.53
CA LEU A 156 41.33 37.23 -0.44
C LEU A 156 40.41 37.15 -1.68
N ASN A 157 40.96 37.00 -2.88
CA ASN A 157 40.16 36.80 -4.08
C ASN A 157 39.36 35.50 -4.03
N GLU A 158 39.96 34.40 -3.57
CA GLU A 158 39.27 33.12 -3.41
C GLU A 158 38.11 33.23 -2.41
N GLN A 159 38.33 33.91 -1.27
CA GLN A 159 37.27 34.17 -0.29
C GLN A 159 36.15 35.04 -0.87
N CYS A 160 36.49 36.07 -1.65
CA CYS A 160 35.50 36.89 -2.34
C CYS A 160 34.64 36.07 -3.33
N GLU A 161 35.23 35.10 -4.03
CA GLU A 161 34.46 34.22 -4.92
C GLU A 161 33.51 33.29 -4.14
N ILE A 162 33.98 32.74 -3.01
CA ILE A 162 33.14 31.90 -2.14
C ILE A 162 31.95 32.72 -1.62
N LEU A 163 32.21 33.90 -1.05
CA LEU A 163 31.18 34.80 -0.54
C LEU A 163 30.21 35.23 -1.64
N SER A 164 30.69 35.47 -2.86
CA SER A 164 29.82 35.80 -4.00
C SER A 164 28.86 34.66 -4.36
N LYS A 165 29.32 33.41 -4.31
CA LYS A 165 28.48 32.22 -4.52
C LYS A 165 27.43 32.09 -3.42
N GLU A 166 27.81 32.28 -2.16
CA GLU A 166 26.88 32.27 -1.03
C GLU A 166 25.82 33.38 -1.13
N LEU A 167 26.21 34.58 -1.55
CA LEU A 167 25.24 35.67 -1.78
C LEU A 167 24.25 35.31 -2.90
N CYS A 168 24.69 34.64 -3.97
CA CYS A 168 23.79 34.17 -5.02
C CYS A 168 22.79 33.12 -4.51
N THR A 169 23.22 32.16 -3.69
CA THR A 169 22.33 31.13 -3.15
C THR A 169 21.31 31.74 -2.19
N LEU A 170 21.74 32.65 -1.31
CA LEU A 170 20.86 33.37 -0.39
C LEU A 170 19.84 34.25 -1.13
N GLN A 171 20.26 34.94 -2.19
CA GLN A 171 19.34 35.71 -3.04
C GLN A 171 18.30 34.80 -3.72
N GLY A 172 18.71 33.61 -4.17
CA GLY A 172 17.79 32.61 -4.72
C GLY A 172 16.74 32.17 -3.69
N ALA A 173 17.18 31.82 -2.48
CA ALA A 173 16.30 31.42 -1.38
C ALA A 173 15.32 32.55 -1.00
N LYS A 174 15.80 33.80 -0.92
CA LYS A 174 14.95 34.97 -0.64
C LYS A 174 13.86 35.17 -1.70
N LYS A 175 14.20 35.05 -2.98
CA LYS A 175 13.19 35.15 -4.07
C LYS A 175 12.15 34.03 -3.99
N GLU A 176 12.56 32.83 -3.58
CA GLU A 176 11.63 31.72 -3.41
C GLU A 176 10.67 31.94 -2.24
N THR A 177 11.16 32.44 -1.11
CA THR A 177 10.31 32.75 0.05
C THR A 177 9.36 33.89 -0.25
N GLU A 178 9.79 34.94 -0.96
CA GLU A 178 8.91 36.03 -1.43
C GLU A 178 7.78 35.50 -2.33
N ARG A 179 8.07 34.60 -3.27
CA ARG A 179 7.05 33.97 -4.11
C ARG A 179 6.04 33.14 -3.29
N LYS A 180 6.52 32.37 -2.31
CA LYS A 180 5.65 31.59 -1.42
C LYS A 180 4.74 32.52 -0.60
N LEU A 181 5.29 33.61 -0.07
CA LEU A 181 4.52 34.62 0.67
C LEU A 181 3.43 35.22 -0.21
N GLU A 182 3.76 35.63 -1.44
CA GLU A 182 2.78 36.19 -2.39
C GLU A 182 1.64 35.21 -2.70
N CYS A 183 1.95 33.93 -2.91
CA CYS A 183 0.95 32.88 -3.13
C CYS A 183 0.01 32.73 -1.92
N VAL A 184 0.55 32.75 -0.70
CA VAL A 184 -0.24 32.66 0.54
C VAL A 184 -1.13 33.89 0.71
N THR A 185 -0.61 35.09 0.45
CA THR A 185 -1.38 36.34 0.54
C THR A 185 -2.55 36.35 -0.45
N LYS A 186 -2.34 35.86 -1.69
CA LYS A 186 -3.43 35.71 -2.67
C LYS A 186 -4.51 34.74 -2.17
N GLY A 187 -4.12 33.57 -1.68
CA GLY A 187 -5.07 32.61 -1.12
C GLY A 187 -5.86 33.15 0.07
N TYR A 188 -5.20 33.92 0.96
CA TYR A 188 -5.87 34.57 2.08
C TYR A 188 -6.92 35.61 1.61
N GLN A 189 -6.58 36.40 0.59
CA GLN A 189 -7.51 37.38 0.01
C GLN A 189 -8.71 36.70 -0.65
N GLU A 190 -8.51 35.56 -1.33
CA GLU A 190 -9.60 34.78 -1.90
C GLU A 190 -10.57 34.27 -0.82
N GLU A 191 -10.06 33.77 0.31
CA GLU A 191 -10.90 33.34 1.43
C GLU A 191 -11.64 34.51 2.09
N LEU A 192 -11.01 35.68 2.21
CA LEU A 192 -11.68 36.91 2.66
C LEU A 192 -12.86 37.27 1.74
N ASN A 193 -12.64 37.25 0.43
CA ASN A 193 -13.68 37.54 -0.55
C ASN A 193 -14.83 36.53 -0.49
N LYS A 194 -14.53 35.23 -0.29
CA LYS A 194 -15.56 34.19 -0.07
C LYS A 194 -16.36 34.45 1.20
N ASN A 195 -15.69 34.80 2.30
CA ASN A 195 -16.36 35.13 3.56
C ASN A 195 -17.27 36.35 3.40
N GLU A 196 -16.83 37.36 2.65
CA GLU A 196 -17.66 38.54 2.35
C GLU A 196 -18.88 38.17 1.50
N ALA A 197 -18.71 37.35 0.46
CA ALA A 197 -19.81 36.83 -0.34
C ALA A 197 -20.81 36.01 0.50
N LEU A 198 -20.32 35.21 1.44
CA LEU A 198 -21.16 34.46 2.38
C LEU A 198 -21.93 35.38 3.33
N LYS A 199 -21.29 36.44 3.86
CA LYS A 199 -21.97 37.46 4.67
C LYS A 199 -23.10 38.13 3.89
N GLN A 200 -22.81 38.58 2.67
CA GLN A 200 -23.82 39.17 1.79
C GLN A 200 -24.94 38.18 1.45
N TYR A 201 -24.63 36.89 1.31
CA TYR A 201 -25.64 35.85 1.10
C TYR A 201 -26.55 35.69 2.33
N ILE A 202 -25.97 35.66 3.54
CA ILE A 202 -26.74 35.60 4.79
C ILE A 202 -27.65 36.83 4.94
N GLU A 203 -27.13 38.03 4.64
CA GLU A 203 -27.92 39.28 4.65
C GLU A 203 -29.08 39.22 3.64
N LYS A 204 -28.83 38.73 2.41
CA LYS A 204 -29.86 38.56 1.37
C LYS A 204 -30.92 37.51 1.72
N MET A 205 -30.55 36.49 2.48
CA MET A 205 -31.47 35.46 2.97
C MET A 205 -32.37 35.98 4.09
N GLY A 206 -32.13 37.20 4.60
CA GLY A 206 -32.99 37.87 5.56
C GLY A 206 -33.20 37.07 6.85
N ILE A 207 -32.19 36.31 7.28
CA ILE A 207 -32.23 35.58 8.55
C ILE A 207 -32.10 36.65 9.65
N PRO A 208 -33.15 36.94 10.44
CA PRO A 208 -33.02 37.87 11.56
C PRO A 208 -32.03 37.29 12.58
N ASP A 209 -31.30 38.16 13.29
CA ASP A 209 -30.37 37.76 14.38
C ASP A 209 -31.04 36.93 15.49
N ASN A 210 -32.38 36.89 15.52
CA ASN A 210 -33.18 35.97 16.32
C ASN A 210 -33.59 34.72 15.51
N CYS A 211 -32.71 33.72 15.48
CA CYS A 211 -33.09 32.34 15.13
C CYS A 211 -33.91 31.73 16.29
N GLU A 212 -35.18 32.12 16.43
CA GLU A 212 -36.10 31.42 17.35
C GLU A 212 -36.40 30.02 16.81
N ASN A 213 -36.34 29.01 17.69
CA ASN A 213 -36.60 27.63 17.32
C ASN A 213 -38.11 27.46 17.04
N THR A 214 -38.47 27.34 15.76
CA THR A 214 -39.86 27.13 15.30
C THR A 214 -40.36 25.70 15.48
N GLY A 215 -39.53 24.80 16.04
CA GLY A 215 -39.87 23.40 16.27
C GLY A 215 -40.49 23.13 17.64
N LYS A 216 -41.27 22.04 17.74
CA LYS A 216 -41.80 21.51 19.00
C LYS A 216 -40.71 21.32 20.06
N CYS A 217 -40.97 21.63 21.33
CA CYS A 217 -40.01 21.46 22.42
C CYS A 217 -39.65 19.97 22.63
N VAL A 218 -38.55 19.70 23.34
CA VAL A 218 -38.13 18.32 23.63
C VAL A 218 -39.21 17.58 24.43
N ALA A 219 -39.92 18.27 25.32
CA ALA A 219 -41.06 17.71 26.05
C ALA A 219 -42.23 17.25 25.14
N ASP A 220 -42.43 17.91 23.99
CA ASP A 220 -43.62 17.75 23.13
C ASP A 220 -43.46 16.68 22.04
N VAL A 221 -42.30 16.02 21.96
CA VAL A 221 -41.99 15.01 20.93
C VAL A 221 -41.89 13.61 21.53
N GLY A 222 -42.21 12.58 20.75
CA GLY A 222 -42.16 11.19 21.22
C GLY A 222 -40.74 10.74 21.59
N LYS A 223 -40.59 9.73 22.47
CA LYS A 223 -39.29 9.29 23.03
C LYS A 223 -38.17 9.12 22.01
N ARG A 224 -38.44 8.54 20.83
CA ARG A 224 -37.42 8.35 19.77
C ARG A 224 -36.94 9.67 19.17
N GLN A 225 -37.84 10.65 19.01
CA GLN A 225 -37.52 11.99 18.53
C GLN A 225 -36.79 12.81 19.60
N GLN A 226 -37.14 12.64 20.88
CA GLN A 226 -36.40 13.24 22.01
C GLN A 226 -34.93 12.82 21.98
N HIS A 227 -34.66 11.52 21.90
CA HIS A 227 -33.29 10.99 21.83
C HIS A 227 -32.52 11.54 20.63
N ARG A 228 -33.18 11.70 19.47
CA ARG A 228 -32.56 12.26 18.28
C ARG A 228 -32.22 13.74 18.46
N LYS A 229 -33.15 14.55 18.96
CA LYS A 229 -32.93 15.98 19.22
C LYS A 229 -31.82 16.21 20.24
N ILE A 230 -31.82 15.46 21.34
CA ILE A 230 -30.79 15.53 22.40
C ILE A 230 -29.42 15.12 21.83
N LYS A 231 -29.35 14.12 20.95
CA LYS A 231 -28.11 13.69 20.30
C LYS A 231 -27.58 14.72 19.28
N GLU A 232 -28.47 15.30 18.49
CA GLU A 232 -28.13 16.38 17.56
C GLU A 232 -27.59 17.59 18.33
N LEU A 233 -28.25 17.97 19.42
CA LEU A 233 -27.81 19.01 20.34
C LEU A 233 -26.41 18.70 20.92
N LYS A 234 -26.19 17.50 21.44
CA LYS A 234 -24.88 17.05 21.95
C LYS A 234 -23.78 17.20 20.89
N THR A 235 -24.05 16.74 19.66
CA THR A 235 -23.09 16.83 18.55
C THR A 235 -22.80 18.28 18.16
N GLN A 236 -23.82 19.15 18.21
CA GLN A 236 -23.69 20.56 17.87
C GLN A 236 -22.88 21.31 18.93
N VAL A 237 -23.11 21.03 20.23
CA VAL A 237 -22.33 21.56 21.34
C VAL A 237 -20.87 21.14 21.25
N GLU A 238 -20.57 19.87 20.94
CA GLU A 238 -19.19 19.40 20.72
C GLU A 238 -18.48 20.16 19.59
N ARG A 239 -19.21 20.50 18.52
CA ARG A 239 -18.66 21.25 17.38
C ARG A 239 -18.47 22.72 17.70
N THR A 240 -19.45 23.37 18.31
CA THR A 240 -19.40 24.81 18.61
C THR A 240 -18.42 25.12 19.71
N LEU A 241 -18.28 24.25 20.72
CA LEU A 241 -17.32 24.40 21.81
C LEU A 241 -15.98 23.70 21.53
N TRP A 242 -15.73 23.21 20.31
CA TRP A 242 -14.47 22.57 19.96
C TRP A 242 -13.26 23.47 20.20
N PHE A 243 -13.41 24.78 19.97
CA PHE A 243 -12.36 25.78 20.21
C PHE A 243 -11.96 25.87 21.69
N ALA A 244 -12.81 25.48 22.65
CA ALA A 244 -12.45 25.52 24.07
C ALA A 244 -11.19 24.68 24.35
N ASN A 245 -11.01 23.58 23.60
CA ASN A 245 -9.80 22.76 23.68
C ASN A 245 -8.53 23.51 23.26
N THR A 246 -8.60 24.49 22.34
CA THR A 246 -7.43 25.29 21.95
C THR A 246 -6.96 26.23 23.07
N TYR A 247 -7.85 26.52 24.02
CA TYR A 247 -7.56 27.26 25.24
C TYR A 247 -7.25 26.34 26.44
N GLY A 248 -7.15 25.03 26.22
CA GLY A 248 -6.88 24.04 27.27
C GLY A 248 -8.09 23.70 28.17
N LEU A 249 -9.30 24.10 27.76
CA LEU A 249 -10.53 23.81 28.50
C LEU A 249 -11.24 22.59 27.89
N HIS A 250 -11.61 21.62 28.73
CA HIS A 250 -12.33 20.43 28.32
C HIS A 250 -13.79 20.50 28.75
N LEU A 251 -14.71 20.15 27.85
CA LEU A 251 -16.13 20.08 28.13
C LEU A 251 -16.46 18.74 28.83
N GLU A 252 -16.82 18.78 30.12
CA GLU A 252 -17.13 17.57 30.90
C GLU A 252 -18.63 17.27 30.94
N SER A 253 -19.47 18.25 31.28
CA SER A 253 -20.93 18.15 31.21
C SER A 253 -21.57 19.50 30.89
N LEU A 254 -22.79 19.46 30.34
CA LEU A 254 -23.64 20.63 30.11
C LEU A 254 -25.01 20.39 30.75
N LYS A 255 -25.42 21.27 31.65
CA LYS A 255 -26.76 21.25 32.25
C LYS A 255 -27.63 22.28 31.55
N LEU A 256 -28.80 21.85 31.10
CA LEU A 256 -29.78 22.66 30.38
C LEU A 256 -31.14 22.53 31.07
N SER A 257 -31.85 23.63 31.25
CA SER A 257 -33.24 23.61 31.70
C SER A 257 -34.19 23.90 30.53
N ASP A 258 -35.29 23.16 30.43
CA ASP A 258 -36.40 23.48 29.52
C ASP A 258 -37.34 24.53 30.14
N ASN A 259 -38.20 25.12 29.34
CA ASN A 259 -39.19 26.14 29.72
C ASN A 259 -40.17 25.66 30.80
N SER A 260 -40.28 24.34 31.00
CA SER A 260 -41.07 23.68 32.05
C SER A 260 -40.26 23.37 33.33
N GLY A 261 -39.01 23.82 33.43
CA GLY A 261 -38.14 23.63 34.60
C GLY A 261 -37.50 22.24 34.72
N ALA A 262 -37.61 21.40 33.68
CA ALA A 262 -36.95 20.10 33.64
C ALA A 262 -35.47 20.27 33.31
N GLU A 263 -34.59 19.73 34.15
CA GLU A 263 -33.13 19.74 33.93
C GLU A 263 -32.70 18.54 33.09
N TYR A 264 -31.89 18.81 32.07
CA TYR A 264 -31.25 17.86 31.18
C TYR A 264 -29.74 18.00 31.33
N GLU A 265 -29.09 16.95 31.85
CA GLU A 265 -27.63 16.88 31.92
C GLU A 265 -27.10 16.09 30.72
N LEU A 266 -26.21 16.72 29.96
CA LEU A 266 -25.47 16.13 28.86
C LEU A 266 -24.05 15.88 29.32
N GLU A 267 -23.70 14.62 29.55
CA GLU A 267 -22.32 14.24 29.86
C GLU A 267 -21.49 14.13 28.58
N PHE A 268 -20.35 14.82 28.53
CA PHE A 268 -19.36 14.82 27.44
C PHE A 268 -18.07 14.11 27.83
N THR A 269 -17.92 13.72 29.09
CA THR A 269 -16.81 12.89 29.57
C THR A 269 -16.61 11.70 28.61
N ALA A 270 -15.35 11.39 28.30
CA ALA A 270 -14.96 10.23 27.50
C ALA A 270 -15.25 8.88 28.20
N GLY A 271 -16.21 8.84 29.13
CA GLY A 271 -16.67 7.69 29.92
C GLY A 271 -17.71 6.82 29.22
N GLY A 272 -17.78 6.90 27.89
CA GLY A 272 -18.50 5.96 27.06
C GLY A 272 -17.67 5.64 25.82
N THR A 273 -16.40 5.27 25.99
CA THR A 273 -15.70 4.57 24.92
C THR A 273 -16.62 3.42 24.52
N LYS A 274 -17.20 3.50 23.32
CA LYS A 274 -17.78 2.33 22.68
C LYS A 274 -16.63 1.34 22.67
N LYS A 275 -16.66 0.35 23.57
CA LYS A 275 -15.58 -0.63 23.68
C LYS A 275 -15.38 -1.19 22.28
N SER A 276 -14.22 -0.97 21.68
CA SER A 276 -13.92 -1.55 20.38
C SER A 276 -13.79 -3.06 20.59
N TYR A 277 -14.21 -3.87 19.63
CA TYR A 277 -14.02 -5.33 19.67
C TYR A 277 -12.57 -5.71 19.99
N LYS A 278 -11.60 -4.92 19.53
CA LYS A 278 -10.16 -5.12 19.78
C LYS A 278 -9.78 -4.98 21.26
N ASP A 279 -10.46 -4.08 21.99
CA ASP A 279 -10.15 -3.72 23.38
C ASP A 279 -10.93 -4.59 24.39
N LEU A 280 -11.75 -5.53 23.90
CA LEU A 280 -12.52 -6.42 24.76
C LEU A 280 -11.67 -7.55 25.37
N PRO A 281 -12.00 -8.00 26.60
CA PRO A 281 -11.45 -9.22 27.18
C PRO A 281 -11.72 -10.44 26.28
N GLU A 282 -10.81 -11.42 26.29
CA GLU A 282 -10.91 -12.60 25.41
C GLU A 282 -12.20 -13.41 25.65
N ALA A 283 -12.68 -13.46 26.90
CA ALA A 283 -13.96 -14.12 27.23
C ALA A 283 -15.17 -13.45 26.56
N GLU A 284 -15.17 -12.12 26.44
CA GLU A 284 -16.24 -11.38 25.74
C GLU A 284 -16.10 -11.53 24.22
N LYS A 285 -14.86 -11.50 23.70
CA LYS A 285 -14.58 -11.80 22.28
C LYS A 285 -15.08 -13.18 21.88
N GLN A 286 -14.92 -14.18 22.75
CA GLN A 286 -15.39 -15.53 22.50
C GLN A 286 -16.91 -15.61 22.43
N LYS A 287 -17.63 -14.98 23.36
CA LYS A 287 -19.10 -14.88 23.29
C LYS A 287 -19.58 -14.20 22.00
N ILE A 288 -18.88 -13.16 21.55
CA ILE A 288 -19.19 -12.48 20.29
C ILE A 288 -18.95 -13.41 19.09
N LYS A 289 -17.85 -14.18 19.09
CA LYS A 289 -17.55 -15.19 18.06
C LYS A 289 -18.62 -16.29 18.03
N GLU A 290 -19.07 -16.78 19.18
CA GLU A 290 -20.17 -17.77 19.29
C GLU A 290 -21.48 -17.23 18.71
N VAL A 291 -21.84 -16.00 19.05
CA VAL A 291 -23.03 -15.34 18.50
C VAL A 291 -22.90 -15.17 16.99
N LEU A 292 -21.73 -14.77 16.48
CA LEU A 292 -21.48 -14.64 15.04
C LEU A 292 -21.57 -16.01 14.33
N LEU A 293 -21.05 -17.08 14.93
CA LEU A 293 -21.18 -18.44 14.41
C LEU A 293 -22.65 -18.84 14.30
N ILE A 294 -23.46 -18.59 15.34
CA ILE A 294 -24.90 -18.82 15.33
C ILE A 294 -25.56 -17.98 14.23
N GLN A 295 -25.21 -16.69 14.14
CA GLN A 295 -25.74 -15.78 13.13
C GLN A 295 -25.49 -16.31 11.70
N ASP A 296 -24.25 -16.71 11.38
CA ASP A 296 -23.89 -17.25 10.07
C ASP A 296 -24.51 -18.65 9.84
N LYS A 297 -24.59 -19.51 10.88
CA LYS A 297 -25.19 -20.85 10.79
C LYS A 297 -26.69 -20.79 10.48
N PHE A 298 -27.40 -19.86 11.10
CA PHE A 298 -28.85 -19.67 10.92
C PHE A 298 -29.20 -18.54 9.93
N CYS A 299 -28.21 -17.98 9.22
CA CYS A 299 -28.41 -16.93 8.21
C CYS A 299 -29.17 -15.69 8.73
N VAL A 300 -28.90 -15.28 9.98
CA VAL A 300 -29.56 -14.13 10.60
C VAL A 300 -28.89 -12.82 10.13
N GLY A 301 -29.65 -11.93 9.50
CA GLY A 301 -29.13 -10.64 9.02
C GLY A 301 -28.73 -9.70 10.16
N GLU A 302 -27.81 -8.76 9.89
CA GLU A 302 -27.38 -7.73 10.86
C GLU A 302 -28.55 -6.89 11.38
N ALA A 303 -29.50 -6.54 10.51
CA ALA A 303 -30.70 -5.80 10.89
C ALA A 303 -31.59 -6.62 11.85
N ALA A 304 -31.80 -7.91 11.57
CA ALA A 304 -32.58 -8.78 12.44
C ALA A 304 -31.91 -8.95 13.81
N TYR A 305 -30.59 -9.13 13.84
CA TYR A 305 -29.82 -9.19 15.07
C TYR A 305 -29.88 -7.86 15.85
N HIS A 306 -29.80 -6.72 15.16
CA HIS A 306 -29.93 -5.41 15.77
C HIS A 306 -31.27 -5.27 16.51
N GLU A 307 -32.39 -5.56 15.84
CA GLU A 307 -33.72 -5.52 16.46
C GLU A 307 -33.80 -6.46 17.67
N LEU A 308 -33.23 -7.66 17.56
CA LEU A 308 -33.21 -8.64 18.66
C LEU A 308 -32.47 -8.10 19.89
N THR A 309 -31.36 -7.37 19.70
CA THR A 309 -30.61 -6.74 20.80
C THR A 309 -31.30 -5.51 21.42
N MET A 310 -32.38 -4.99 20.80
CA MET A 310 -33.13 -3.84 21.31
C MET A 310 -34.32 -4.25 22.19
N ILE A 311 -34.73 -5.52 22.17
CA ILE A 311 -35.83 -6.06 22.99
C ILE A 311 -35.33 -6.30 24.43
N PRO A 312 -36.17 -6.17 25.48
CA PRO A 312 -35.76 -6.43 26.87
C PRO A 312 -35.13 -7.82 27.08
N ALA A 313 -35.62 -8.84 26.39
CA ALA A 313 -35.06 -10.20 26.40
C ALA A 313 -33.65 -10.29 25.79
N GLY A 314 -33.24 -9.31 24.98
CA GLY A 314 -31.94 -9.23 24.32
C GLY A 314 -30.93 -8.32 25.00
N GLN A 315 -31.24 -7.77 26.19
CA GLN A 315 -30.30 -6.89 26.93
C GLN A 315 -28.99 -7.60 27.33
N THR A 316 -29.02 -8.93 27.46
CA THR A 316 -27.86 -9.77 27.79
C THR A 316 -26.99 -10.10 26.57
N LEU A 317 -27.45 -9.81 25.36
CA LEU A 317 -26.73 -10.12 24.13
C LEU A 317 -25.70 -9.04 23.78
N PRO A 318 -24.59 -9.41 23.11
CA PRO A 318 -23.64 -8.45 22.59
C PRO A 318 -24.31 -7.41 21.69
N ARG A 319 -23.83 -6.17 21.74
CA ARG A 319 -24.37 -5.12 20.88
C ARG A 319 -24.00 -5.40 19.41
N SER A 320 -24.93 -5.13 18.50
CA SER A 320 -24.76 -5.35 17.05
C SER A 320 -23.49 -4.72 16.45
N TYR A 321 -23.02 -3.58 16.95
CA TYR A 321 -21.77 -2.97 16.47
C TYR A 321 -20.52 -3.81 16.79
N LEU A 322 -20.51 -4.55 17.90
CA LEU A 322 -19.40 -5.43 18.28
C LEU A 322 -19.34 -6.67 17.39
N VAL A 323 -20.50 -7.24 17.08
CA VAL A 323 -20.62 -8.36 16.13
C VAL A 323 -20.16 -7.93 14.74
N LYS A 324 -20.51 -6.71 14.31
CA LYS A 324 -20.04 -6.13 13.05
C LYS A 324 -18.52 -5.97 13.01
N GLN A 325 -17.91 -5.41 14.06
CA GLN A 325 -16.45 -5.29 14.14
C GLN A 325 -15.72 -6.64 14.15
N CYS A 326 -16.28 -7.64 14.84
CA CYS A 326 -15.76 -9.02 14.80
C CYS A 326 -15.81 -9.59 13.37
N LYS A 327 -16.94 -9.41 12.68
CA LYS A 327 -17.13 -9.82 11.29
C LYS A 327 -16.11 -9.17 10.36
N ASP A 328 -15.90 -7.86 10.48
CA ASP A 328 -14.92 -7.13 9.67
C ASP A 328 -13.47 -7.62 9.94
N SER A 329 -13.16 -7.95 11.19
CA SER A 329 -11.85 -8.53 11.55
C SER A 329 -11.61 -9.91 10.94
N LEU A 330 -12.63 -10.78 10.92
CA LEU A 330 -12.52 -12.10 10.30
C LEU A 330 -12.50 -12.02 8.78
N ASN A 331 -13.23 -11.08 8.20
CA ASN A 331 -13.22 -10.82 6.76
C ASN A 331 -11.82 -10.45 6.25
N GLN A 332 -11.00 -9.75 7.04
CA GLN A 332 -9.62 -9.41 6.67
C GLN A 332 -8.72 -10.65 6.49
N LEU A 333 -9.11 -11.81 7.03
CA LEU A 333 -8.35 -13.05 6.89
C LEU A 333 -8.61 -13.74 5.54
N CYS A 334 -9.74 -13.45 4.88
CA CYS A 334 -10.12 -14.11 3.63
C CYS A 334 -9.87 -13.18 2.44
N HIS A 335 -8.94 -13.57 1.58
CA HIS A 335 -8.68 -12.86 0.33
C HIS A 335 -9.64 -13.34 -0.76
N ILE A 336 -10.49 -12.43 -1.21
CA ILE A 336 -11.48 -12.69 -2.28
C ILE A 336 -11.24 -11.71 -3.41
N GLU A 337 -11.13 -12.25 -4.62
CA GLU A 337 -10.91 -11.52 -5.85
C GLU A 337 -12.14 -11.62 -6.76
N ARG A 338 -12.22 -10.73 -7.75
CA ARG A 338 -13.20 -10.86 -8.83
C ARG A 338 -12.86 -12.09 -9.68
N THR A 339 -13.85 -12.81 -10.16
CA THR A 339 -13.64 -13.91 -11.12
C THR A 339 -12.92 -13.38 -12.37
N PRO A 340 -11.99 -14.15 -12.95
CA PRO A 340 -11.31 -13.77 -14.18
C PRO A 340 -12.32 -13.69 -15.34
N GLY A 341 -12.13 -12.71 -16.23
CA GLY A 341 -12.99 -12.47 -17.38
C GLY A 341 -14.06 -11.39 -17.16
N GLU A 342 -15.03 -11.33 -18.06
CA GLU A 342 -16.05 -10.27 -18.10
C GLU A 342 -17.25 -10.54 -17.17
N ASN A 343 -17.39 -11.78 -16.70
CA ASN A 343 -18.53 -12.18 -15.88
C ASN A 343 -18.40 -11.66 -14.44
N GLU A 344 -19.52 -11.17 -13.90
CA GLU A 344 -19.62 -10.79 -12.50
C GLU A 344 -19.57 -12.05 -11.60
N GLY A 345 -18.64 -12.04 -10.64
CA GLY A 345 -18.43 -13.15 -9.72
C GLY A 345 -17.28 -12.88 -8.76
N ALA A 346 -17.23 -13.68 -7.71
CA ALA A 346 -16.19 -13.65 -6.70
C ALA A 346 -15.54 -15.03 -6.60
N GLN A 347 -14.21 -15.06 -6.42
CA GLN A 347 -13.44 -16.28 -6.23
C GLN A 347 -12.43 -16.11 -5.10
N VAL A 348 -12.11 -17.22 -4.46
CA VAL A 348 -10.89 -17.34 -3.64
C VAL A 348 -9.74 -17.79 -4.54
N ASN A 349 -8.50 -17.48 -4.17
CA ASN A 349 -7.35 -17.98 -4.91
C ASN A 349 -7.34 -19.51 -4.92
N PHE A 350 -7.56 -20.10 -6.10
CA PHE A 350 -7.68 -21.55 -6.24
C PHE A 350 -6.41 -22.29 -5.81
N TYR A 351 -5.23 -21.75 -6.11
CA TYR A 351 -3.96 -22.37 -5.75
C TYR A 351 -3.77 -22.43 -4.23
N ASP A 352 -4.05 -21.33 -3.54
CA ASP A 352 -3.92 -21.26 -2.08
C ASP A 352 -4.97 -22.14 -1.39
N ALA A 353 -6.22 -22.11 -1.85
CA ALA A 353 -7.28 -22.94 -1.33
C ALA A 353 -6.97 -24.44 -1.52
N LEU A 354 -6.45 -24.82 -2.69
CA LEU A 354 -6.08 -26.20 -2.98
C LEU A 354 -4.88 -26.65 -2.13
N ARG A 355 -3.85 -25.81 -1.99
CA ARG A 355 -2.69 -26.07 -1.14
C ARG A 355 -3.11 -26.32 0.31
N ASN A 356 -3.97 -25.45 0.85
CA ASN A 356 -4.50 -25.59 2.20
C ASN A 356 -5.33 -26.87 2.37
N ALA A 357 -6.18 -27.21 1.39
CA ALA A 357 -6.96 -28.44 1.40
C ALA A 357 -6.07 -29.70 1.40
N ILE A 358 -5.01 -29.71 0.58
CA ILE A 358 -4.04 -30.81 0.53
C ILE A 358 -3.28 -30.92 1.86
N GLN A 359 -2.79 -29.81 2.41
CA GLN A 359 -2.10 -29.81 3.70
C GLN A 359 -2.99 -30.31 4.84
N ASN A 360 -4.26 -29.91 4.85
CA ASN A 360 -5.23 -30.42 5.82
C ASN A 360 -5.46 -31.93 5.63
N HIS A 361 -5.63 -32.40 4.39
CA HIS A 361 -5.75 -33.83 4.12
C HIS A 361 -4.50 -34.61 4.57
N MET A 362 -3.29 -34.10 4.32
CA MET A 362 -2.05 -34.70 4.82
C MET A 362 -2.03 -34.80 6.34
N ARG A 363 -2.41 -33.73 7.05
CA ARG A 363 -2.50 -33.74 8.51
C ARG A 363 -3.51 -34.78 9.00
N THR A 364 -4.67 -34.88 8.37
CA THR A 364 -5.69 -35.89 8.71
C THR A 364 -5.19 -37.32 8.45
N CYS A 365 -4.48 -37.56 7.33
CA CYS A 365 -3.85 -38.84 7.05
C CYS A 365 -2.86 -39.20 8.17
N THR A 366 -1.96 -38.29 8.52
CA THR A 366 -0.97 -38.50 9.59
C THR A 366 -1.65 -38.76 10.95
N ALA A 367 -2.69 -37.99 11.29
CA ALA A 367 -3.45 -38.18 12.54
C ALA A 367 -4.15 -39.56 12.60
N ASN A 368 -4.55 -40.08 11.45
CA ASN A 368 -5.18 -41.39 11.33
C ASN A 368 -4.17 -42.53 11.05
N GLY A 369 -2.86 -42.26 11.13
CA GLY A 369 -1.80 -43.27 10.91
C GLY A 369 -1.64 -43.75 9.47
N LEU A 370 -2.20 -43.02 8.49
CA LEU A 370 -2.14 -43.33 7.06
C LEU A 370 -1.04 -42.49 6.38
N SER A 371 -0.31 -43.09 5.43
CA SER A 371 0.62 -42.33 4.60
C SER A 371 -0.14 -41.42 3.61
N PRO A 372 0.32 -40.18 3.41
CA PRO A 372 -0.28 -39.31 2.42
C PRO A 372 -0.08 -39.89 1.00
N PRO A 373 -1.07 -39.76 0.11
CA PRO A 373 -1.02 -40.28 -1.24
C PRO A 373 0.05 -39.57 -2.08
N GLU A 374 0.71 -40.31 -2.98
CA GLU A 374 1.74 -39.78 -3.88
C GLU A 374 1.16 -38.82 -4.95
N ARG A 375 -0.09 -39.04 -5.36
CA ARG A 375 -0.81 -38.20 -6.33
C ARG A 375 -2.18 -37.82 -5.81
N TYR A 376 -2.54 -36.53 -5.89
CA TYR A 376 -3.85 -36.04 -5.48
C TYR A 376 -4.83 -35.95 -6.66
N ASN A 377 -5.94 -36.68 -6.59
CA ASN A 377 -7.07 -36.61 -7.52
C ASN A 377 -8.07 -35.56 -7.03
N ILE A 378 -8.33 -34.54 -7.84
CA ILE A 378 -9.19 -33.42 -7.47
C ILE A 378 -10.40 -33.42 -8.40
N LYS A 379 -11.60 -33.43 -7.83
CA LYS A 379 -12.86 -33.25 -8.57
C LYS A 379 -13.30 -31.80 -8.48
N LEU A 380 -13.43 -31.15 -9.62
CA LEU A 380 -14.15 -29.88 -9.72
C LEU A 380 -15.64 -30.19 -9.86
N SER A 381 -16.45 -29.61 -8.98
CA SER A 381 -17.90 -29.76 -8.97
C SER A 381 -18.55 -28.38 -9.11
N GLY A 382 -19.39 -28.21 -10.12
CA GLY A 382 -20.34 -27.12 -10.17
C GLY A 382 -21.67 -27.76 -10.54
N ASP A 383 -22.69 -27.65 -9.67
CA ASP A 383 -23.95 -28.35 -9.92
C ASP A 383 -24.76 -27.69 -11.04
N GLY A 384 -24.32 -26.53 -11.56
CA GLY A 384 -25.04 -25.73 -12.57
C GLY A 384 -26.45 -25.35 -12.12
N ALA A 385 -26.82 -25.69 -10.88
CA ALA A 385 -28.15 -25.55 -10.37
C ALA A 385 -28.24 -24.16 -9.77
N LYS A 386 -29.18 -23.38 -10.29
CA LYS A 386 -29.50 -22.08 -9.70
C LYS A 386 -29.86 -22.32 -8.23
N MET A 387 -29.06 -21.74 -7.35
CA MET A 387 -29.15 -21.96 -5.90
C MET A 387 -30.57 -21.63 -5.36
N THR A 388 -31.28 -20.72 -6.03
CA THR A 388 -32.74 -20.58 -5.94
C THR A 388 -33.31 -20.12 -7.30
N ARG A 389 -34.64 -20.21 -7.49
CA ARG A 389 -35.34 -19.68 -8.69
C ARG A 389 -35.12 -18.18 -8.95
N LEU A 390 -34.56 -17.45 -7.98
CA LEU A 390 -34.38 -15.99 -8.00
C LEU A 390 -32.92 -15.53 -7.98
N THR A 391 -31.94 -16.43 -7.79
CA THR A 391 -30.51 -16.08 -7.83
C THR A 391 -29.80 -16.82 -8.96
N GLY A 392 -29.09 -16.05 -9.80
CA GLY A 392 -28.44 -16.54 -11.02
C GLY A 392 -26.99 -17.00 -10.85
N PHE A 393 -26.49 -17.12 -9.61
CA PHE A 393 -25.09 -17.48 -9.37
C PHE A 393 -24.87 -19.00 -9.50
N ILE A 394 -23.79 -19.38 -10.16
CA ILE A 394 -23.30 -20.75 -10.26
C ILE A 394 -22.17 -20.90 -9.24
N VAL A 395 -22.28 -21.88 -8.33
CA VAL A 395 -21.21 -22.19 -7.37
C VAL A 395 -20.33 -23.28 -7.97
N ILE A 396 -19.03 -23.02 -8.01
CA ILE A 396 -18.00 -23.98 -8.42
C ILE A 396 -17.13 -24.25 -7.19
N SER A 397 -17.00 -25.52 -6.82
CA SER A 397 -16.20 -26.00 -5.70
C SER A 397 -15.29 -27.14 -6.16
N PHE A 398 -14.36 -27.54 -5.29
CA PHE A 398 -13.50 -28.69 -5.55
C PHE A 398 -13.45 -29.63 -4.35
N SER A 399 -13.13 -30.89 -4.59
CA SER A 399 -13.01 -31.93 -3.56
C SER A 399 -11.83 -32.85 -3.85
N ILE A 400 -11.11 -33.25 -2.80
CA ILE A 400 -10.01 -34.23 -2.89
C ILE A 400 -10.62 -35.63 -2.86
N LEU A 401 -10.33 -36.46 -3.86
CA LEU A 401 -10.87 -37.81 -4.04
C LEU A 401 -9.94 -38.92 -3.50
N ASN A 402 -8.84 -38.54 -2.86
CA ASN A 402 -7.80 -39.48 -2.40
C ASN A 402 -8.16 -40.30 -1.18
N SER A 403 -9.27 -39.97 -0.53
CA SER A 403 -9.94 -40.86 0.41
C SER A 403 -10.61 -41.97 -0.40
N GLY A 404 -9.80 -42.84 -1.03
CA GLY A 404 -10.27 -43.80 -2.03
C GLY A 404 -11.47 -44.59 -1.55
N ASP A 405 -12.48 -44.80 -2.41
CA ASP A 405 -13.68 -45.66 -2.26
C ASP A 405 -14.50 -45.60 -0.94
N ALA A 406 -14.06 -44.82 0.06
CA ALA A 406 -14.69 -44.67 1.36
C ALA A 406 -15.78 -43.59 1.34
N VAL A 407 -15.79 -42.74 0.30
CA VAL A 407 -16.89 -41.82 0.01
C VAL A 407 -17.71 -42.41 -1.15
N MET A 408 -18.50 -43.43 -0.82
CA MET A 408 -19.53 -44.06 -1.68
C MET A 408 -19.05 -44.91 -2.87
N SER A 409 -18.15 -45.88 -2.66
CA SER A 409 -18.09 -47.04 -3.58
C SER A 409 -19.30 -47.97 -3.36
N PRO A 410 -19.93 -48.51 -4.43
CA PRO A 410 -21.12 -49.35 -4.30
C PRO A 410 -20.74 -50.73 -3.76
N LYS A 411 -20.73 -50.86 -2.43
CA LYS A 411 -20.40 -52.09 -1.70
C LYS A 411 -21.19 -53.33 -2.18
N ALA A 412 -22.42 -53.15 -2.66
CA ALA A 412 -23.24 -54.24 -3.24
C ALA A 412 -22.69 -54.71 -4.60
N LEU A 413 -22.31 -53.77 -5.47
CA LEU A 413 -21.78 -54.08 -6.81
C LEU A 413 -20.41 -54.76 -6.75
N ASN A 414 -19.56 -54.35 -5.80
CA ASN A 414 -18.27 -55.00 -5.57
C ASN A 414 -18.42 -56.43 -5.04
N ARG A 415 -19.54 -56.71 -4.34
CA ARG A 415 -19.87 -58.04 -3.86
C ARG A 415 -20.35 -58.95 -4.99
N ASP A 416 -21.26 -58.47 -5.84
CA ASP A 416 -21.65 -59.21 -7.06
C ASP A 416 -20.44 -59.47 -7.96
N LYS A 417 -19.50 -58.52 -8.11
CA LYS A 417 -18.25 -58.72 -8.86
C LYS A 417 -17.32 -59.76 -8.23
N ALA A 418 -17.26 -59.83 -6.90
CA ALA A 418 -16.46 -60.83 -6.19
C ALA A 418 -17.09 -62.24 -6.28
N ASP A 419 -18.41 -62.34 -6.12
CA ASP A 419 -19.15 -63.59 -6.22
C ASP A 419 -19.13 -64.15 -7.66
N ASN A 420 -19.07 -63.26 -8.67
CA ASN A 420 -19.00 -63.62 -10.10
C ASN A 420 -17.56 -63.81 -10.64
N HIS A 421 -16.52 -63.65 -9.81
CA HIS A 421 -15.12 -63.66 -10.27
C HIS A 421 -14.69 -65.00 -10.90
N ASN A 422 -15.32 -66.11 -10.50
CA ASN A 422 -14.98 -67.46 -10.97
C ASN A 422 -16.15 -68.15 -11.71
N THR A 423 -17.19 -67.42 -12.10
CA THR A 423 -18.33 -67.94 -12.87
C THR A 423 -18.30 -67.43 -14.31
N ALA A 424 -18.83 -68.23 -15.23
CA ALA A 424 -18.91 -67.83 -16.64
C ALA A 424 -19.85 -66.62 -16.79
N PRO A 425 -19.61 -65.68 -17.73
CA PRO A 425 -20.43 -64.48 -17.90
C PRO A 425 -21.93 -64.73 -18.09
N CYS A 426 -22.32 -65.91 -18.59
CA CYS A 426 -23.72 -66.31 -18.74
C CYS A 426 -24.41 -66.67 -17.41
N ASP A 427 -23.62 -66.96 -16.36
CA ASP A 427 -24.09 -67.36 -15.03
C ASP A 427 -23.88 -66.26 -13.99
N HIS A 428 -23.49 -65.06 -14.44
CA HIS A 428 -23.32 -63.90 -13.55
C HIS A 428 -24.67 -63.47 -13.00
N THR A 429 -24.76 -63.31 -11.68
CA THR A 429 -25.98 -62.86 -11.01
C THR A 429 -25.74 -61.54 -10.27
N SER A 430 -26.71 -60.64 -10.33
CA SER A 430 -26.72 -59.32 -9.65
C SER A 430 -27.48 -59.34 -8.34
N THR A 431 -27.42 -60.46 -7.61
CA THR A 431 -28.32 -60.73 -6.48
C THR A 431 -28.26 -59.67 -5.38
N HIS A 432 -27.08 -59.13 -5.07
CA HIS A 432 -26.94 -58.14 -3.99
C HIS A 432 -27.42 -56.75 -4.43
N LEU A 433 -27.14 -56.37 -5.68
CA LEU A 433 -27.68 -55.14 -6.27
C LEU A 433 -29.21 -55.19 -6.38
N ASP A 434 -29.77 -56.30 -6.85
CA ASP A 434 -31.21 -56.47 -7.01
C ASP A 434 -31.92 -56.49 -5.66
N ASN A 435 -31.35 -57.14 -4.64
CA ASN A 435 -31.86 -57.10 -3.28
C ASN A 435 -31.86 -55.68 -2.69
N LEU A 436 -30.83 -54.88 -2.98
CA LEU A 436 -30.76 -53.48 -2.56
C LEU A 436 -31.78 -52.60 -3.29
N VAL A 437 -31.90 -52.75 -4.60
CA VAL A 437 -32.90 -52.04 -5.40
C VAL A 437 -34.31 -52.39 -4.95
N ASN A 438 -34.60 -53.67 -4.71
CA ASN A 438 -35.89 -54.13 -4.20
C ASN A 438 -36.18 -53.60 -2.79
N ALA A 439 -35.19 -53.55 -1.90
CA ALA A 439 -35.33 -52.97 -0.57
C ALA A 439 -35.70 -51.48 -0.66
N ILE A 440 -35.03 -50.72 -1.53
CA ILE A 440 -35.30 -49.29 -1.78
C ILE A 440 -36.68 -49.09 -2.41
N GLN A 441 -37.04 -49.88 -3.44
CA GLN A 441 -38.33 -49.78 -4.10
C GLN A 441 -39.50 -50.11 -3.16
N SER A 442 -39.30 -51.08 -2.26
CA SER A 442 -40.30 -51.44 -1.26
C SER A 442 -40.60 -50.32 -0.24
N CYS A 443 -39.78 -49.26 -0.17
CA CYS A 443 -40.10 -48.04 0.60
C CYS A 443 -41.22 -47.18 -0.04
N GLY A 444 -41.65 -47.53 -1.25
CA GLY A 444 -42.68 -46.84 -2.02
C GLY A 444 -42.13 -45.83 -3.04
N ILE A 445 -40.93 -46.08 -3.58
CA ILE A 445 -40.19 -45.14 -4.44
C ILE A 445 -39.75 -45.87 -5.71
N SER A 446 -39.80 -45.18 -6.86
CA SER A 446 -39.22 -45.70 -8.10
C SER A 446 -37.71 -45.47 -8.09
N PHE A 447 -36.92 -46.54 -8.07
CA PHE A 447 -35.46 -46.47 -8.02
C PHE A 447 -34.85 -47.58 -8.88
N ASN A 448 -34.05 -47.22 -9.87
CA ASN A 448 -33.36 -48.14 -10.77
C ASN A 448 -31.87 -47.75 -10.84
N VAL A 449 -31.02 -48.72 -11.16
CA VAL A 449 -29.58 -48.55 -11.38
C VAL A 449 -29.25 -49.10 -12.77
N TRP A 450 -28.47 -48.37 -13.57
CA TRP A 450 -28.07 -48.79 -14.92
C TRP A 450 -26.62 -48.41 -15.20
N GLU A 451 -25.97 -49.16 -16.10
CA GLU A 451 -24.60 -48.87 -16.52
C GLU A 451 -24.58 -47.83 -17.66
N LYS A 452 -23.69 -46.85 -17.57
CA LYS A 452 -23.45 -45.89 -18.64
C LYS A 452 -22.71 -46.56 -19.78
N THR A 453 -23.06 -46.19 -21.01
CA THR A 453 -22.29 -46.55 -22.19
C THR A 453 -21.26 -45.44 -22.50
N ASP A 454 -20.05 -45.85 -22.87
CA ASP A 454 -19.04 -44.94 -23.40
C ASP A 454 -19.45 -44.38 -24.77
N ALA A 455 -18.74 -43.38 -25.28
CA ALA A 455 -18.97 -42.78 -26.60
C ALA A 455 -18.99 -43.81 -27.76
N ASN A 456 -18.40 -44.99 -27.54
CA ASN A 456 -18.34 -46.10 -28.49
C ASN A 456 -19.46 -47.16 -28.28
N GLY A 457 -20.44 -46.90 -27.41
CA GLY A 457 -21.55 -47.80 -27.12
C GLY A 457 -21.18 -49.04 -26.28
N ARG A 458 -19.97 -49.09 -25.72
CA ARG A 458 -19.51 -50.17 -24.83
C ARG A 458 -19.83 -49.85 -23.37
N ALA A 459 -19.99 -50.88 -22.56
CA ALA A 459 -20.21 -50.78 -21.12
C ALA A 459 -19.01 -50.08 -20.45
N SER A 460 -19.25 -48.95 -19.77
CA SER A 460 -18.20 -48.08 -19.21
C SER A 460 -17.67 -48.52 -17.85
N GLY A 461 -18.31 -49.49 -17.20
CA GLY A 461 -18.09 -49.83 -15.79
C GLY A 461 -18.62 -48.79 -14.80
N ILE A 462 -19.20 -47.68 -15.29
CA ILE A 462 -19.74 -46.57 -14.49
C ILE A 462 -21.27 -46.71 -14.41
N TYR A 463 -21.82 -46.78 -13.20
CA TYR A 463 -23.26 -46.95 -12.97
C TYR A 463 -23.91 -45.62 -12.56
N ASP A 464 -25.11 -45.36 -13.07
CA ASP A 464 -26.00 -44.26 -12.68
C ASP A 464 -27.29 -44.80 -12.06
N PHE A 465 -28.05 -43.94 -11.39
CA PHE A 465 -29.29 -44.34 -10.73
C PHE A 465 -30.38 -43.26 -10.80
N THR A 466 -31.63 -43.65 -10.54
CA THR A 466 -32.77 -42.74 -10.58
C THR A 466 -32.58 -41.58 -9.59
N SER A 467 -32.71 -40.34 -10.09
CA SER A 467 -32.66 -39.15 -9.25
C SER A 467 -33.82 -39.13 -8.25
N LEU A 468 -33.51 -38.94 -6.96
CA LEU A 468 -34.48 -38.96 -5.86
C LEU A 468 -35.01 -37.56 -5.53
N MET A 469 -36.33 -37.39 -5.45
CA MET A 469 -36.97 -36.14 -5.06
C MET A 469 -36.97 -35.96 -3.53
N SER A 470 -37.27 -34.75 -3.03
CA SER A 470 -37.24 -34.45 -1.58
C SER A 470 -38.22 -35.34 -0.77
N THR A 471 -39.36 -35.70 -1.36
CA THR A 471 -40.34 -36.66 -0.79
C THR A 471 -39.78 -38.07 -0.72
N ASP A 472 -39.12 -38.53 -1.79
CA ASP A 472 -38.53 -39.87 -1.87
C ASP A 472 -37.39 -40.00 -0.85
N LYS A 473 -36.56 -38.97 -0.72
CA LYS A 473 -35.50 -38.91 0.30
C LYS A 473 -36.07 -39.01 1.72
N LYS A 474 -37.21 -38.37 2.02
CA LYS A 474 -37.87 -38.48 3.33
C LYS A 474 -38.34 -39.91 3.59
N LEU A 475 -39.01 -40.52 2.62
CA LEU A 475 -39.51 -41.89 2.69
C LEU A 475 -38.37 -42.91 2.85
N LEU A 476 -37.21 -42.71 2.19
CA LEU A 476 -36.04 -43.56 2.38
C LEU A 476 -35.45 -43.39 3.78
N LEU A 477 -35.21 -42.17 4.23
CA LEU A 477 -34.63 -41.93 5.55
C LEU A 477 -35.51 -42.47 6.69
N GLU A 478 -36.84 -42.52 6.49
CA GLU A 478 -37.78 -43.08 7.44
C GLU A 478 -37.86 -44.63 7.38
N LYS A 479 -38.01 -45.20 6.17
CA LYS A 479 -38.40 -46.62 6.00
C LYS A 479 -37.25 -47.55 5.61
N LEU A 480 -36.20 -47.03 4.98
CA LEU A 480 -35.07 -47.83 4.50
C LEU A 480 -34.28 -48.50 5.63
N PRO A 481 -33.99 -47.84 6.79
CA PRO A 481 -33.19 -48.45 7.86
C PRO A 481 -33.71 -49.81 8.35
N ALA A 482 -35.03 -49.98 8.45
CA ALA A 482 -35.65 -51.23 8.88
C ALA A 482 -35.52 -52.36 7.84
N LYS A 483 -35.20 -52.01 6.59
CA LYS A 483 -35.15 -52.91 5.42
C LYS A 483 -33.74 -53.20 4.93
N LEU A 484 -32.72 -52.57 5.52
CA LEU A 484 -31.32 -52.80 5.17
C LEU A 484 -30.69 -54.01 5.88
N ASN A 485 -31.38 -54.57 6.89
CA ASN A 485 -30.89 -55.71 7.63
C ASN A 485 -30.85 -56.97 6.74
N GLY A 486 -29.66 -57.53 6.52
CA GLY A 486 -29.43 -58.66 5.61
C GLY A 486 -29.17 -58.29 4.14
N VAL A 487 -29.35 -57.02 3.76
CA VAL A 487 -29.12 -56.53 2.37
C VAL A 487 -27.71 -55.96 2.21
N ILE A 488 -27.17 -55.32 3.25
CA ILE A 488 -25.80 -54.78 3.29
C ILE A 488 -24.88 -55.73 4.07
N THR A 489 -23.56 -55.64 3.85
CA THR A 489 -22.58 -56.46 4.59
C THR A 489 -22.75 -56.34 6.11
N PRO A 490 -22.78 -57.46 6.86
CA PRO A 490 -23.06 -57.45 8.30
C PRO A 490 -22.12 -56.53 9.11
N ALA A 491 -20.85 -56.46 8.70
CA ALA A 491 -19.84 -55.61 9.33
C ALA A 491 -20.14 -54.10 9.24
N THR A 492 -20.79 -53.65 8.15
CA THR A 492 -21.05 -52.21 7.92
C THR A 492 -22.53 -51.84 8.02
N CYS A 493 -23.42 -52.83 8.10
CA CYS A 493 -24.87 -52.66 8.21
C CYS A 493 -25.25 -51.79 9.42
N ASN A 494 -24.69 -52.09 10.60
CA ASN A 494 -24.99 -51.34 11.82
C ASN A 494 -24.52 -49.88 11.74
N GLU A 495 -23.36 -49.61 11.13
CA GLU A 495 -22.85 -48.25 10.93
C GLU A 495 -23.65 -47.47 9.90
N VAL A 496 -24.01 -48.09 8.77
CA VAL A 496 -24.82 -47.46 7.72
C VAL A 496 -26.22 -47.14 8.25
N ILE A 497 -26.85 -48.08 8.97
CA ILE A 497 -28.15 -47.85 9.63
C ILE A 497 -28.03 -46.70 10.64
N LYS A 498 -26.96 -46.68 11.46
CA LYS A 498 -26.70 -45.61 12.42
C LYS A 498 -26.53 -44.25 11.75
N LEU A 499 -25.80 -44.17 10.64
CA LEU A 499 -25.60 -42.93 9.87
C LEU A 499 -26.90 -42.41 9.24
N ILE A 500 -27.74 -43.30 8.69
CA ILE A 500 -29.03 -42.93 8.11
C ILE A 500 -29.99 -42.43 9.20
N ILE A 501 -30.03 -43.10 10.36
CA ILE A 501 -30.83 -42.68 11.52
C ILE A 501 -30.32 -41.35 12.09
N GLN A 502 -29.01 -41.13 12.10
CA GLN A 502 -28.40 -39.87 12.53
C GLN A 502 -28.80 -38.71 11.61
N GLN A 503 -28.70 -38.88 10.29
CA GLN A 503 -29.15 -37.86 9.31
C GLN A 503 -30.65 -37.55 9.41
N TYR A 504 -31.49 -38.57 9.64
CA TYR A 504 -32.93 -38.36 9.86
C TYR A 504 -33.21 -37.59 11.15
N SER A 505 -32.47 -37.90 12.21
CA SER A 505 -32.61 -37.28 13.53
C SER A 505 -32.20 -35.80 13.51
N ASP A 506 -31.11 -35.45 12.83
CA ASP A 506 -30.65 -34.06 12.69
C ASP A 506 -31.68 -33.18 11.99
N LYS A 507 -32.34 -33.71 10.95
CA LYS A 507 -33.44 -33.02 10.25
C LYS A 507 -34.65 -32.80 11.16
N TYR A 508 -34.98 -33.75 12.04
CA TYR A 508 -36.11 -33.66 12.98
C TYR A 508 -35.81 -32.73 14.17
N VAL A 509 -34.54 -32.62 14.58
CA VAL A 509 -34.09 -31.69 15.62
C VAL A 509 -34.23 -30.24 15.15
N ILE A 510 -33.89 -29.96 13.88
CA ILE A 510 -34.09 -28.64 13.26
C ILE A 510 -35.57 -28.22 13.35
N GLU A 511 -36.51 -29.13 13.03
CA GLU A 511 -37.96 -28.86 13.07
C GLU A 511 -38.48 -28.54 14.48
N LYS A 512 -37.85 -29.12 15.51
CA LYS A 512 -38.22 -28.97 16.93
C LYS A 512 -37.68 -27.68 17.58
N VAL A 513 -36.52 -27.21 17.15
CA VAL A 513 -35.95 -25.92 17.57
C VAL A 513 -36.85 -24.76 17.12
N TYR A 514 -37.43 -24.85 15.91
CA TYR A 514 -38.37 -23.85 15.41
C TYR A 514 -39.70 -23.81 16.18
N THR A 515 -40.17 -24.94 16.72
CA THR A 515 -41.41 -24.98 17.53
C THR A 515 -41.22 -24.34 18.91
N THR A 516 -39.99 -24.31 19.42
CA THR A 516 -39.70 -23.77 20.77
C THR A 516 -39.59 -22.23 20.77
N ILE A 517 -39.43 -21.61 19.60
CA ILE A 517 -39.28 -20.15 19.42
C ILE A 517 -40.64 -19.45 19.18
N GLY A 518 -41.77 -20.17 19.27
CA GLY A 518 -43.11 -19.54 19.20
C GLY A 518 -43.43 -18.95 17.82
N ILE A 519 -43.00 -19.61 16.75
CA ILE A 519 -43.44 -19.31 15.39
C ILE A 519 -44.51 -20.34 15.03
N ASP A 520 -45.75 -20.05 15.41
CA ASP A 520 -46.91 -20.83 14.98
C ASP A 520 -47.23 -20.52 13.51
N GLY A 521 -47.34 -21.58 12.70
CA GLY A 521 -47.87 -21.50 11.33
C GLY A 521 -46.94 -22.10 10.26
N TYR A 522 -47.04 -23.41 10.05
CA TYR A 522 -46.39 -24.11 8.96
C TYR A 522 -47.08 -23.84 7.62
N VAL A 523 -46.39 -23.15 6.70
CA VAL A 523 -46.31 -23.56 5.30
C VAL A 523 -44.86 -23.35 4.83
N GLY A 524 -44.14 -24.46 4.70
CA GLY A 524 -42.86 -24.53 3.98
C GLY A 524 -41.67 -23.97 4.76
N VAL A 525 -41.04 -24.79 5.60
CA VAL A 525 -39.71 -24.50 6.16
C VAL A 525 -38.68 -24.27 5.04
N GLU A 526 -38.82 -24.96 3.89
CA GLU A 526 -38.04 -24.67 2.67
C GLU A 526 -38.40 -23.31 2.07
N LYS A 527 -39.69 -22.96 1.95
CA LYS A 527 -40.11 -21.66 1.43
C LYS A 527 -39.76 -20.51 2.37
N LEU A 528 -39.77 -20.70 3.69
CA LEU A 528 -39.40 -19.70 4.68
C LEU A 528 -37.87 -19.54 4.75
N ASN A 529 -37.12 -20.63 4.66
CA ASN A 529 -35.66 -20.59 4.53
C ASN A 529 -35.24 -19.98 3.18
N ASP A 530 -35.99 -20.25 2.10
CA ASP A 530 -35.84 -19.58 0.80
C ASP A 530 -36.30 -18.12 0.86
N ASN A 531 -37.32 -17.78 1.65
CA ASN A 531 -37.76 -16.40 1.85
C ASN A 531 -36.76 -15.64 2.72
N ILE A 532 -36.13 -16.27 3.72
CA ILE A 532 -35.09 -15.69 4.56
C ILE A 532 -33.78 -15.58 3.78
N ARG A 533 -33.40 -16.58 2.98
CA ARG A 533 -32.33 -16.46 1.98
C ARG A 533 -32.63 -15.37 0.96
N ARG A 534 -33.85 -15.31 0.43
CA ARG A 534 -34.32 -14.26 -0.48
C ARG A 534 -34.26 -12.89 0.18
N ILE A 535 -34.66 -12.76 1.44
CA ILE A 535 -34.57 -11.51 2.20
C ILE A 535 -33.11 -11.17 2.52
N LEU A 536 -32.26 -12.13 2.86
CA LEU A 536 -30.83 -11.93 3.09
C LEU A 536 -30.12 -11.49 1.81
N LEU A 537 -30.47 -12.09 0.67
CA LEU A 537 -29.85 -11.82 -0.64
C LEU A 537 -30.47 -10.61 -1.35
N GLN A 538 -31.75 -10.29 -1.13
CA GLN A 538 -32.40 -9.07 -1.64
C GLN A 538 -32.23 -7.85 -0.73
N LYS A 539 -32.05 -8.04 0.59
CA LYS A 539 -31.78 -6.96 1.56
C LYS A 539 -30.32 -6.87 1.98
N SER A 540 -29.43 -7.72 1.46
CA SER A 540 -28.03 -7.35 1.38
C SER A 540 -27.97 -6.18 0.42
N ASN A 541 -28.00 -4.95 0.94
CA ASN A 541 -27.77 -3.70 0.20
C ASN A 541 -26.34 -3.62 -0.38
N LYS A 542 -25.73 -4.76 -0.69
CA LYS A 542 -24.34 -4.90 -1.09
C LYS A 542 -24.30 -5.36 -2.54
N TRP A 543 -23.39 -4.74 -3.26
CA TRP A 543 -23.20 -4.90 -4.69
C TRP A 543 -22.58 -6.25 -5.09
N ASP A 544 -22.28 -7.14 -4.14
CA ASP A 544 -21.55 -8.40 -4.39
C ASP A 544 -21.99 -9.54 -3.44
N ALA A 545 -23.10 -10.19 -3.81
CA ALA A 545 -23.68 -11.28 -3.04
C ALA A 545 -22.80 -12.55 -3.03
N ALA A 546 -22.07 -12.82 -4.12
CA ALA A 546 -21.18 -13.98 -4.21
C ALA A 546 -20.03 -13.90 -3.21
N LYS A 547 -19.43 -12.71 -3.08
CA LYS A 547 -18.39 -12.43 -2.08
C LYS A 547 -18.89 -12.61 -0.64
N ASP A 548 -20.08 -12.12 -0.32
CA ASP A 548 -20.63 -12.25 1.04
C ASP A 548 -20.84 -13.72 1.45
N VAL A 549 -21.24 -14.59 0.52
CA VAL A 549 -21.41 -16.03 0.76
C VAL A 549 -20.06 -16.70 1.05
N LEU A 550 -19.04 -16.42 0.24
CA LEU A 550 -17.69 -16.94 0.45
C LEU A 550 -17.11 -16.51 1.81
N MET A 551 -17.29 -15.24 2.18
CA MET A 551 -16.86 -14.73 3.49
C MET A 551 -17.58 -15.43 4.65
N ALA A 552 -18.88 -15.70 4.52
CA ALA A 552 -19.63 -16.39 5.56
C ALA A 552 -19.19 -17.85 5.73
N GLU A 553 -18.85 -18.53 4.64
CA GLU A 553 -18.32 -19.88 4.69
C GLU A 553 -16.94 -19.92 5.37
N GLU A 554 -16.05 -18.99 5.01
CA GLU A 554 -14.72 -18.92 5.61
C GLU A 554 -14.77 -18.61 7.11
N ARG A 555 -15.66 -17.70 7.53
CA ARG A 555 -15.90 -17.44 8.97
C ARG A 555 -16.33 -18.70 9.71
N LYS A 556 -17.22 -19.53 9.13
CA LYS A 556 -17.64 -20.80 9.75
C LYS A 556 -16.48 -21.78 9.88
N LYS A 557 -15.57 -21.85 8.89
CA LYS A 557 -14.38 -22.70 8.96
C LYS A 557 -13.44 -22.27 10.08
N VAL A 558 -13.16 -20.97 10.20
CA VAL A 558 -12.30 -20.42 11.26
C VAL A 558 -12.91 -20.62 12.65
N LEU A 559 -14.23 -20.65 12.75
CA LEU A 559 -14.98 -20.83 14.00
C LEU A 559 -15.40 -22.29 14.24
N SER A 560 -14.78 -23.28 13.57
CA SER A 560 -15.14 -24.70 13.70
C SER A 560 -15.02 -25.24 15.12
N ASP A 561 -14.03 -24.75 15.88
CA ASP A 561 -13.72 -25.25 17.23
C ASP A 561 -14.80 -24.89 18.26
N LEU A 562 -15.69 -23.95 17.91
CA LEU A 562 -16.86 -23.58 18.71
C LEU A 562 -18.07 -24.50 18.47
N GLU A 563 -17.97 -25.46 17.56
CA GLU A 563 -19.04 -26.40 17.28
C GLU A 563 -19.22 -27.40 18.43
N ARG A 564 -20.41 -27.41 19.02
CA ARG A 564 -20.71 -28.22 20.20
C ARG A 564 -20.88 -29.70 19.82
N GLU A 565 -20.28 -30.59 20.62
CA GLU A 565 -20.55 -32.02 20.50
C GLU A 565 -22.01 -32.38 20.85
N PRO A 566 -22.65 -33.30 20.11
CA PRO A 566 -24.03 -33.71 20.36
C PRO A 566 -24.20 -34.29 21.77
N ARG A 567 -25.07 -33.69 22.59
CA ARG A 567 -25.37 -34.24 23.91
C ARG A 567 -26.26 -35.48 23.80
N PRO A 568 -25.91 -36.60 24.44
CA PRO A 568 -26.83 -37.73 24.57
C PRO A 568 -27.98 -37.33 25.49
N TYR A 569 -29.23 -37.47 25.02
CA TYR A 569 -30.41 -37.27 25.87
C TYR A 569 -31.37 -38.44 25.74
N LYS A 570 -32.01 -38.80 26.87
CA LYS A 570 -33.12 -39.76 26.91
C LYS A 570 -34.44 -39.01 26.74
N LYS A 571 -35.26 -39.41 25.77
CA LYS A 571 -36.64 -38.91 25.60
C LYS A 571 -37.46 -39.43 26.79
N LYS A 572 -38.15 -38.55 27.53
CA LYS A 572 -38.89 -38.88 28.78
C LYS A 572 -40.40 -39.02 28.60
N ALA A 573 -40.95 -38.75 27.42
CA ALA A 573 -42.40 -38.68 27.21
C ALA A 573 -42.84 -39.51 25.99
N ASP A 574 -42.58 -40.81 26.03
CA ASP A 574 -42.87 -41.73 24.92
C ASP A 574 -44.35 -41.70 24.52
N ASN A 575 -45.28 -41.60 25.47
CA ASN A 575 -46.72 -41.54 25.19
C ASN A 575 -47.14 -40.32 24.34
N TYR A 576 -46.49 -39.16 24.52
CA TYR A 576 -46.79 -37.98 23.71
C TYR A 576 -46.29 -38.17 22.26
N TRP A 577 -45.10 -38.77 22.09
CA TRP A 577 -44.46 -38.96 20.78
C TRP A 577 -45.05 -40.12 19.99
N LEU A 578 -45.53 -41.16 20.67
CA LEU A 578 -46.10 -42.34 20.03
C LEU A 578 -47.54 -42.10 19.59
N ASP A 579 -48.38 -41.58 20.51
CA ASP A 579 -49.83 -41.57 20.31
C ASP A 579 -50.46 -40.17 20.48
N GLY A 580 -50.04 -39.40 21.50
CA GLY A 580 -50.64 -38.09 21.79
C GLY A 580 -50.54 -37.07 20.64
N ILE A 581 -49.45 -37.10 19.85
CA ILE A 581 -49.26 -36.20 18.72
C ILE A 581 -50.14 -36.57 17.52
N LYS A 582 -50.41 -37.87 17.30
CA LYS A 582 -51.28 -38.35 16.21
C LYS A 582 -52.72 -37.93 16.47
N GLU A 583 -53.16 -38.06 17.71
CA GLU A 583 -54.51 -37.74 18.14
C GLU A 583 -54.77 -36.23 18.13
N SER A 584 -53.78 -35.45 18.57
CA SER A 584 -53.82 -33.98 18.52
C SER A 584 -53.84 -33.42 17.10
N ARG A 585 -53.16 -34.09 16.15
CA ARG A 585 -53.18 -33.72 14.73
C ARG A 585 -54.50 -34.10 14.04
N ARG A 586 -55.12 -35.20 14.45
CA ARG A 586 -56.43 -35.65 13.93
C ARG A 586 -57.57 -34.67 14.25
N LYS A 587 -57.45 -33.92 15.35
CA LYS A 587 -58.45 -32.95 15.83
C LYS A 587 -58.31 -31.54 15.20
N ARG A 588 -57.33 -31.30 14.33
CA ARG A 588 -57.15 -29.98 13.69
C ARG A 588 -57.91 -29.92 12.35
N PRO A 589 -58.62 -28.81 12.04
CA PRO A 589 -59.26 -28.64 10.74
C PRO A 589 -58.21 -28.62 9.62
N ARG A 590 -58.49 -29.31 8.52
CA ARG A 590 -57.63 -29.34 7.32
C ARG A 590 -57.91 -28.09 6.47
N LEU A 591 -56.87 -27.59 5.79
CA LEU A 591 -56.84 -26.28 5.12
C LEU A 591 -57.01 -26.36 3.59
N CYS A 592 -57.51 -27.47 3.06
CA CYS A 592 -57.90 -27.62 1.66
C CYS A 592 -59.14 -28.52 1.57
N ASP A 593 -60.17 -28.06 0.87
CA ASP A 593 -61.33 -28.85 0.46
C ASP A 593 -60.89 -29.78 -0.69
N GLU A 594 -60.95 -31.09 -0.48
CA GLU A 594 -61.16 -32.02 -1.59
C GLU A 594 -62.68 -32.07 -1.79
N GLU A 595 -63.14 -31.76 -3.01
CA GLU A 595 -64.55 -31.82 -3.35
C GLU A 595 -65.08 -33.24 -3.14
N ASP A 596 -66.00 -33.38 -2.20
CA ASP A 596 -66.84 -34.56 -2.05
C ASP A 596 -67.65 -34.73 -3.35
N ILE A 597 -67.33 -35.77 -4.12
CA ILE A 597 -68.16 -36.20 -5.25
C ILE A 597 -69.44 -36.80 -4.66
N SER A 598 -70.49 -35.99 -4.68
CA SER A 598 -71.87 -36.36 -4.39
C SER A 598 -72.36 -37.48 -5.31
N ASP A 599 -72.85 -38.58 -4.73
CA ASP A 599 -73.61 -39.63 -5.41
C ASP A 599 -74.92 -39.05 -6.00
N GLY A 600 -74.88 -38.74 -7.29
CA GLY A 600 -76.05 -38.44 -8.12
C GLY A 600 -75.93 -39.16 -9.47
N PRO A 601 -77.04 -39.51 -10.14
CA PRO A 601 -76.99 -40.31 -11.36
C PRO A 601 -76.39 -39.50 -12.52
N GLU A 602 -75.12 -39.78 -12.87
CA GLU A 602 -74.42 -39.14 -13.99
C GLU A 602 -74.94 -39.64 -15.35
N ASP A 603 -75.20 -38.71 -16.26
CA ASP A 603 -75.57 -38.97 -17.65
C ASP A 603 -74.36 -39.47 -18.44
N ILE A 604 -74.35 -40.79 -18.70
CA ILE A 604 -73.24 -41.54 -19.30
C ILE A 604 -72.83 -40.98 -20.68
N SER A 605 -73.75 -40.27 -21.36
CA SER A 605 -73.51 -39.70 -22.70
C SER A 605 -72.52 -38.51 -22.73
N SER A 606 -72.23 -37.91 -21.58
CA SER A 606 -71.38 -36.71 -21.46
C SER A 606 -69.91 -37.00 -21.09
N LEU A 607 -69.56 -38.26 -20.85
CA LEU A 607 -68.24 -38.65 -20.34
C LEU A 607 -67.14 -38.60 -21.41
N THR A 608 -65.99 -38.06 -21.05
CA THR A 608 -64.82 -37.99 -21.95
C THR A 608 -64.12 -39.35 -22.08
N PRO A 609 -63.37 -39.59 -23.19
CA PRO A 609 -62.67 -40.86 -23.41
C PRO A 609 -61.66 -41.25 -22.32
N GLU A 610 -61.09 -40.27 -21.62
CA GLU A 610 -60.10 -40.48 -20.55
C GLU A 610 -60.76 -40.95 -19.26
N ILE A 611 -61.90 -40.35 -18.89
CA ILE A 611 -62.68 -40.75 -17.72
C ILE A 611 -63.24 -42.16 -17.93
N LEU A 612 -63.75 -42.47 -19.13
CA LEU A 612 -64.25 -43.82 -19.46
C LEU A 612 -63.15 -44.89 -19.35
N LYS A 613 -61.91 -44.58 -19.75
CA LYS A 613 -60.79 -45.51 -19.62
C LYS A 613 -60.36 -45.72 -18.17
N LEU A 614 -60.38 -44.66 -17.36
CA LEU A 614 -60.12 -44.76 -15.92
C LEU A 614 -61.18 -45.64 -15.25
N ARG A 615 -62.47 -45.38 -15.49
CA ARG A 615 -63.56 -46.17 -14.93
C ARG A 615 -63.54 -47.63 -15.38
N LEU A 616 -63.28 -47.90 -16.67
CA LEU A 616 -63.09 -49.28 -17.16
C LEU A 616 -61.90 -49.98 -16.49
N LYS A 617 -60.82 -49.26 -16.24
CA LYS A 617 -59.65 -49.79 -15.54
C LYS A 617 -59.96 -50.10 -14.07
N ASP A 618 -60.75 -49.27 -13.40
CA ASP A 618 -61.21 -49.53 -12.03
C ASP A 618 -62.12 -50.76 -11.96
N MET A 619 -62.87 -51.04 -13.03
CA MET A 619 -63.65 -52.28 -13.19
C MET A 619 -62.79 -53.48 -13.64
N GLY A 620 -61.46 -53.34 -13.70
CA GLY A 620 -60.53 -54.40 -14.09
C GLY A 620 -60.43 -54.65 -15.60
N ILE A 621 -61.08 -53.83 -16.43
CA ILE A 621 -61.11 -53.98 -17.89
C ILE A 621 -60.05 -53.06 -18.52
N THR A 622 -58.95 -53.66 -18.98
CA THR A 622 -57.92 -52.91 -19.72
C THR A 622 -58.27 -52.84 -21.21
N THR A 623 -58.31 -51.64 -21.79
CA THR A 623 -58.69 -51.45 -23.22
C THR A 623 -57.69 -50.58 -23.97
N ARG A 624 -57.46 -50.92 -25.24
CA ARG A 624 -56.69 -50.08 -26.19
C ARG A 624 -57.60 -49.25 -27.10
N ALA A 625 -58.92 -49.30 -26.89
CA ALA A 625 -59.90 -48.61 -27.72
C ALA A 625 -59.72 -47.09 -27.61
N ARG A 626 -59.79 -46.39 -28.75
CA ARG A 626 -59.67 -44.92 -28.82
C ARG A 626 -60.97 -44.23 -29.23
N LYS A 627 -61.89 -44.94 -29.89
CA LYS A 627 -63.18 -44.39 -30.32
C LYS A 627 -64.16 -44.30 -29.15
N LEU A 628 -64.76 -43.13 -28.94
CA LEU A 628 -65.70 -42.83 -27.85
C LEU A 628 -66.88 -43.80 -27.82
N SER A 629 -67.52 -44.05 -28.97
CA SER A 629 -68.68 -44.96 -29.07
C SER A 629 -68.35 -46.36 -28.52
N ARG A 630 -67.18 -46.89 -28.90
CA ARG A 630 -66.73 -48.21 -28.44
C ARG A 630 -66.36 -48.23 -26.96
N LEU A 631 -65.89 -47.12 -26.39
CA LEU A 631 -65.60 -47.00 -24.96
C LEU A 631 -66.89 -46.91 -24.13
N LEU A 632 -67.92 -46.23 -24.65
CA LEU A 632 -69.25 -46.17 -24.05
C LEU A 632 -69.94 -47.54 -24.07
N ASP A 633 -69.87 -48.27 -25.20
CA ASP A 633 -70.40 -49.64 -25.30
C ASP A 633 -69.71 -50.57 -24.30
N MET A 634 -68.38 -50.50 -24.21
CA MET A 634 -67.63 -51.33 -23.25
C MET A 634 -67.99 -50.98 -21.79
N TYR A 635 -68.19 -49.70 -21.49
CA TYR A 635 -68.52 -49.23 -20.14
C TYR A 635 -69.96 -49.58 -19.74
N THR A 636 -70.92 -49.46 -20.67
CA THR A 636 -72.32 -49.87 -20.44
C THR A 636 -72.47 -51.37 -20.26
N VAL A 637 -71.75 -52.18 -21.06
CA VAL A 637 -71.71 -53.64 -20.87
C VAL A 637 -71.09 -53.98 -19.51
N ALA A 638 -69.98 -53.34 -19.14
CA ALA A 638 -69.35 -53.56 -17.84
C ALA A 638 -70.29 -53.25 -16.66
N LEU A 639 -71.06 -52.17 -16.75
CA LEU A 639 -72.05 -51.77 -15.74
C LEU A 639 -73.21 -52.76 -15.64
N GLN A 640 -73.65 -53.34 -16.75
CA GLN A 640 -74.68 -54.38 -16.75
C GLN A 640 -74.18 -55.69 -16.12
N SER A 641 -72.92 -56.07 -16.36
CA SER A 641 -72.30 -57.25 -15.75
C SER A 641 -71.99 -57.12 -14.25
N GLN A 642 -72.01 -55.92 -13.67
CA GLN A 642 -71.90 -55.72 -12.22
C GLN A 642 -73.26 -55.75 -11.49
N LYS A 643 -74.38 -55.71 -12.22
CA LYS A 643 -75.75 -55.74 -11.64
C LYS A 643 -76.34 -57.15 -11.54
N HIS A 644 -75.60 -58.17 -11.96
CA HIS A 644 -75.88 -59.59 -11.77
C HIS A 644 -74.74 -60.22 -10.97
#